data_AF-A0A024B2Q2-F1
#
_entry.id   AF-A0A024B2Q2-F1
#
_cell.length_a   1.000
_cell.length_b   1.000
_cell.length_c   1.000
_cell.angle_alpha   90.00
_cell.angle_beta   90.00
_cell.angle_gamma   90.00
#
_symmetry.space_group_name_H-M   'P 1'
#
loop_
_entity.id
_entity.type
_entity.pdbx_description
1 polymer ?
#
loop_
_entity_poly.entity_id
_entity_poly.type
_entity_poly.pdbx_seq_one_letter_code
_entity_poly.pdbx_strand_id
1 'polypeptide(L)'
;MINIYSRKISMFYSVLTIFSSLSNASVPKGFEELVMARKEKLELNVYSNEHYSVFGEFIVEGDTFKLANSSSIDPSLLINLGLNKEGALLAYKKLLKGSSTSKQCKGFREECIITPQDIDFVYIDDKKKLTLFVSPEFMSPLLNSEKSFITPEIDEKALIINNSISYSGVSNEDNSYQDNYSYYNESYLGLGNDSYLRTDFNLGTSNGLSFDDLSYNHISGQNKYKIGYQSSNQYWNATDTLESFNNFSSYIFSTGSTNDLRVLKEEDYERFYFSSPRSGRLEVKNDQGRILISKNINNGPQYISYYDLPKGTYNVTIKVFDGDNVIFEENKLIINKNNFSAKIGELDYKISLGYLSDEFVNTSLDNNNEYEDYQAPFFSDGRLMTRVFDTLSIGGGVLATSIDYYAYVGMDYQITDQASLLFNGGIFNDKDTFLLTQLRWHGFSLSWRKFTESDDNSDVNLSDLLFYNDDYENININYSYNINNDNSFYLSAVYSDFSIEDSAFITSTTTTTSFKLGYTRYNLPLNSQLNVDLGMSESDDSDPQYDVGLTINIPLGASHTYSHNSYYNMSSKEASHRDNINSYWLNDADNTFSTNAGLYYSSDKSSPTSVDISASYATNGDQIKSSSYLYANSDGTMSGNIFLESNAILTKNDGFLTTKKSDSYFVAKNRTGRINTDGKFSSVIQEYVNDEAGRTILLDNELEVHALKSYKKYSFNVDQYSSDFFNDGESNVEATSFPGTLIRLDTSVGELKSFISTFVDIKGELIDSVECVGRGCVQTERLVEGVYQFKVKKSLPYKIISRKEQCVIPSLDNSDSRNLGENFCMPSFEDSYSDYQLAKFSDNDYYYFIGKFTDDSIVETYKKKFMKSGVVFVERKVDGFSYIFIKSDRLLVKNELNDVNEMMSFALENNLEPYVSN
;
A
#
# COMPACT_ATOMS: atom_id res chain seq x y z
N MET A 1 5.60 61.91 27.83
CA MET A 1 4.77 62.95 28.48
C MET A 1 4.16 62.30 29.72
N ILE A 2 4.65 62.65 30.94
CA ILE A 2 3.99 62.52 32.27
C ILE A 2 3.65 61.08 32.74
N ASN A 3 3.93 60.55 33.94
CA ASN A 3 4.79 60.82 35.10
C ASN A 3 4.67 59.57 36.02
N ILE A 4 5.76 59.22 36.70
CA ILE A 4 5.86 58.85 38.13
C ILE A 4 5.03 57.65 38.67
N TYR A 5 5.71 56.57 39.07
CA TYR A 5 6.01 56.33 40.50
C TYR A 5 7.19 55.36 40.68
N SER A 6 8.28 55.91 41.20
CA SER A 6 9.39 55.17 41.77
C SER A 6 9.15 54.98 43.27
N ARG A 7 9.53 53.82 43.82
CA ARG A 7 10.13 53.77 45.15
C ARG A 7 10.94 52.49 45.34
N LYS A 8 12.26 52.68 45.35
CA LYS A 8 13.24 51.81 45.98
C LYS A 8 12.91 51.68 47.47
N ILE A 9 12.93 50.46 48.02
CA ILE A 9 13.32 50.23 49.41
C ILE A 9 14.35 49.10 49.41
N SER A 10 15.55 49.48 49.86
CA SER A 10 16.72 48.65 50.04
C SER A 10 16.52 47.71 51.22
N MET A 11 16.93 46.45 51.01
CA MET A 11 17.24 45.45 52.03
C MET A 11 18.13 46.02 53.13
N PHE A 12 17.85 45.69 54.39
CA PHE A 12 18.86 45.25 55.35
C PHE A 12 18.20 44.42 56.48
N TYR A 13 18.66 43.16 56.58
CA TYR A 13 18.76 42.29 57.75
C TYR A 13 17.62 42.20 58.77
N SER A 14 16.99 41.03 58.83
CA SER A 14 16.79 40.33 60.11
C SER A 14 16.69 38.83 59.88
N VAL A 15 17.66 38.11 60.41
CA VAL A 15 17.64 36.65 60.60
C VAL A 15 16.49 36.34 61.56
N LEU A 16 15.44 35.69 61.07
CA LEU A 16 14.52 34.93 61.91
C LEU A 16 14.60 33.47 61.46
N THR A 17 15.48 32.74 62.13
CA THR A 17 15.45 31.29 62.27
C THR A 17 14.14 30.88 62.92
N ILE A 18 13.10 30.65 62.12
CA ILE A 18 11.95 29.87 62.56
C ILE A 18 12.32 28.40 62.38
N PHE A 19 12.82 27.81 63.46
CA PHE A 19 12.79 26.38 63.70
C PHE A 19 11.34 25.91 63.53
N SER A 20 11.02 25.34 62.37
CA SER A 20 9.94 24.38 62.26
C SER A 20 10.57 23.01 62.50
N SER A 21 10.40 22.56 63.73
CA SER A 21 10.58 21.18 64.16
C SER A 21 9.95 20.22 63.17
N LEU A 22 10.76 19.53 62.38
CA LEU A 22 10.40 18.19 61.93
C LEU A 22 10.35 17.33 63.19
N SER A 23 9.13 17.05 63.62
CA SER A 23 8.83 16.01 64.59
C SER A 23 9.53 14.72 64.15
N ASN A 24 10.63 14.38 64.82
CA ASN A 24 11.13 13.01 64.87
C ASN A 24 10.06 12.17 65.57
N ALA A 25 9.10 11.67 64.79
CA ALA A 25 8.34 10.51 65.20
C ALA A 25 9.39 9.44 65.50
N SER A 26 9.50 9.03 66.77
CA SER A 26 10.40 7.95 67.16
C SER A 26 10.02 6.73 66.34
N VAL A 27 10.88 6.35 65.39
CA VAL A 27 10.69 5.16 64.56
C VAL A 27 10.46 3.97 65.51
N PRO A 28 9.33 3.24 65.40
CA PRO A 28 9.06 2.12 66.28
C PRO A 28 10.20 1.10 66.20
N LYS A 29 10.59 0.52 67.35
CA LYS A 29 11.60 -0.55 67.38
C LYS A 29 11.22 -1.67 66.42
N GLY A 30 12.11 -1.99 65.48
CA GLY A 30 11.93 -2.99 64.42
C GLY A 30 11.67 -2.41 63.02
N PHE A 31 11.55 -1.09 62.87
CA PHE A 31 11.31 -0.40 61.58
C PHE A 31 12.47 0.51 61.15
N GLU A 32 13.61 0.45 61.84
CA GLU A 32 14.78 1.30 61.58
C GLU A 32 15.35 1.09 60.17
N GLU A 33 15.30 -0.13 59.62
CA GLU A 33 15.75 -0.44 58.25
C GLU A 33 14.93 0.25 57.14
N LEU A 34 13.68 0.64 57.41
CA LEU A 34 12.82 1.30 56.42
C LEU A 34 13.10 2.80 56.28
N VAL A 35 13.85 3.39 57.22
CA VAL A 35 14.11 4.85 57.26
C VAL A 35 15.60 5.17 57.15
N MET A 36 16.47 4.16 57.07
CA MET A 36 17.89 4.35 56.83
C MET A 36 18.19 4.65 55.36
N ALA A 37 19.03 5.66 55.12
CA ALA A 37 19.53 5.97 53.79
C ALA A 37 20.32 4.78 53.22
N ARG A 38 19.83 4.20 52.13
CA ARG A 38 20.43 3.05 51.45
C ARG A 38 20.75 3.38 50.00
N LYS A 39 21.86 2.83 49.50
CA LYS A 39 22.26 2.96 48.10
C LYS A 39 21.63 1.81 47.30
N GLU A 40 20.79 2.13 46.33
CA GLU A 40 20.05 1.16 45.53
C GLU A 40 20.17 1.44 44.04
N LYS A 41 20.12 0.37 43.25
CA LYS A 41 19.94 0.47 41.79
C LYS A 41 18.45 0.43 41.50
N LEU A 42 17.90 1.54 40.99
CA LEU A 42 16.48 1.65 40.65
C LEU A 42 16.28 1.62 39.15
N GLU A 43 15.17 1.03 38.72
CA GLU A 43 14.64 1.12 37.37
C GLU A 43 13.79 2.39 37.23
N LEU A 44 14.09 3.26 36.27
CA LEU A 44 13.35 4.47 35.96
C LEU A 44 12.58 4.29 34.65
N ASN A 45 11.26 4.46 34.68
CA ASN A 45 10.40 4.40 33.49
C ASN A 45 9.41 5.58 33.46
N VAL A 46 8.82 5.85 32.30
CA VAL A 46 7.73 6.84 32.17
C VAL A 46 6.39 6.13 32.16
N TYR A 47 5.41 6.64 32.91
CA TYR A 47 4.09 6.01 33.06
C TYR A 47 3.39 5.73 31.71
N SER A 48 3.44 6.68 30.77
CA SER A 48 2.84 6.54 29.43
C SER A 48 3.64 5.63 28.48
N ASN A 49 4.80 5.13 28.91
CA ASN A 49 5.69 4.33 28.07
C ASN A 49 6.52 3.35 28.92
N GLU A 50 5.87 2.29 29.43
CA GLU A 50 6.53 1.34 30.33
C GLU A 50 7.52 0.39 29.63
N HIS A 51 7.54 0.35 28.28
CA HIS A 51 8.40 -0.53 27.50
C HIS A 51 9.88 -0.12 27.53
N TYR A 52 10.19 1.12 27.92
CA TYR A 52 11.56 1.62 28.01
C TYR A 52 11.88 1.99 29.46
N SER A 53 13.04 1.54 29.93
CA SER A 53 13.54 1.87 31.25
C SER A 53 15.03 2.16 31.25
N VAL A 54 15.44 3.02 32.18
CA VAL A 54 16.84 3.39 32.42
C VAL A 54 17.17 3.01 33.85
N PHE A 55 18.36 2.44 34.08
CA PHE A 55 18.80 2.10 35.43
C PHE A 55 19.75 3.15 35.98
N GLY A 56 19.56 3.54 37.23
CA GLY A 56 20.46 4.46 37.94
C GLY A 56 20.74 4.02 39.36
N GLU A 57 21.87 4.49 39.92
CA GLU A 57 22.15 4.35 41.34
C GLU A 57 21.62 5.55 42.12
N PHE A 58 20.79 5.28 43.13
CA PHE A 58 20.13 6.26 43.97
C PHE A 58 20.47 6.04 45.44
N ILE A 59 20.45 7.13 46.21
CA ILE A 59 20.38 7.10 47.67
C ILE A 59 18.90 7.29 48.02
N VAL A 60 18.30 6.28 48.63
CA VAL A 60 16.89 6.24 49.03
C VAL A 60 16.81 6.30 50.55
N GLU A 61 15.98 7.20 51.08
CA GLU A 61 15.71 7.35 52.51
C GLU A 61 14.19 7.52 52.70
N GLY A 62 13.53 6.44 53.11
CA GLY A 62 12.06 6.36 53.13
C GLY A 62 11.46 6.63 51.75
N ASP A 63 10.69 7.71 51.63
CA ASP A 63 10.04 8.14 50.38
C ASP A 63 10.86 9.14 49.57
N THR A 64 12.04 9.51 50.06
CA THR A 64 12.95 10.43 49.37
C THR A 64 14.02 9.65 48.63
N PHE A 65 14.36 10.12 47.44
CA PHE A 65 15.40 9.51 46.61
C PHE A 65 16.19 10.61 45.90
N LYS A 66 17.50 10.40 45.74
CA LYS A 66 18.39 11.27 44.98
C LYS A 66 19.43 10.45 44.25
N LEU A 67 19.97 10.95 43.15
CA LEU A 67 21.06 10.27 42.45
C LEU A 67 22.29 10.15 43.38
N ALA A 68 22.89 8.96 43.42
CA ALA A 68 24.06 8.69 44.26
C ALA A 68 25.30 9.45 43.78
N ASN A 69 25.44 9.62 42.46
CA ASN A 69 26.44 10.46 41.83
C ASN A 69 25.86 11.15 40.58
N SER A 70 26.45 12.25 40.14
CA SER A 70 26.05 12.94 38.91
C SER A 70 26.30 12.12 37.64
N SER A 71 27.13 11.07 37.72
CA SER A 71 27.37 10.13 36.63
C SER A 71 26.42 8.92 36.63
N SER A 72 25.51 8.81 37.61
CA SER A 72 24.67 7.61 37.80
C SER A 72 23.58 7.46 36.74
N ILE A 73 23.17 8.55 36.09
CA ILE A 73 22.28 8.58 34.92
C ILE A 73 22.80 9.68 34.00
N ASP A 74 23.02 9.36 32.73
CA ASP A 74 23.25 10.38 31.71
C ASP A 74 21.91 11.06 31.37
N PRO A 75 21.80 12.41 31.47
CA PRO A 75 20.60 13.15 31.06
C PRO A 75 20.12 12.81 29.65
N SER A 76 21.01 12.44 28.74
CA SER A 76 20.66 12.04 27.36
C SER A 76 19.83 10.75 27.32
N LEU A 77 20.04 9.82 28.26
CA LEU A 77 19.27 8.58 28.35
C LEU A 77 17.82 8.82 28.78
N LEU A 78 17.53 9.93 29.44
CA LEU A 78 16.16 10.31 29.80
C LEU A 78 15.32 10.70 28.56
N ILE A 79 15.96 11.13 27.47
CA ILE A 79 15.30 11.38 26.19
C ILE A 79 14.79 10.06 25.59
N ASN A 80 15.50 8.95 25.80
CA ASN A 80 15.07 7.62 25.34
C ASN A 80 13.81 7.12 26.06
N LEU A 81 13.45 7.71 27.20
CA LEU A 81 12.18 7.45 27.90
C LEU A 81 10.99 8.22 27.28
N GLY A 82 11.22 9.02 26.23
CA GLY A 82 10.20 9.82 25.54
C GLY A 82 10.07 11.25 26.05
N LEU A 83 11.05 11.77 26.79
CA LEU A 83 11.11 13.17 27.23
C LEU A 83 11.73 14.07 26.16
N ASN A 84 11.24 15.29 26.00
CA ASN A 84 11.96 16.30 25.23
C ASN A 84 13.19 16.82 26.01
N LYS A 85 14.06 17.61 25.36
CA LYS A 85 15.31 18.10 25.97
C LYS A 85 15.08 18.86 27.28
N GLU A 86 14.01 19.66 27.35
CA GLU A 86 13.68 20.43 28.54
C GLU A 86 13.18 19.53 29.68
N GLY A 87 12.28 18.59 29.37
CA GLY A 87 11.77 17.59 30.30
C GLY A 87 12.86 16.69 30.88
N ALA A 88 13.78 16.22 30.03
CA ALA A 88 14.94 15.43 30.45
C ALA A 88 15.85 16.21 31.43
N LEU A 89 16.14 17.49 31.13
CA LEU A 89 16.92 18.36 32.01
C LEU A 89 16.20 18.65 33.34
N LEU A 90 14.89 18.85 33.30
CA LEU A 90 14.09 19.11 34.49
C LEU A 90 14.03 17.87 35.40
N ALA A 91 13.75 16.70 34.83
CA ALA A 91 13.75 15.42 35.52
C ALA A 91 15.13 15.16 36.16
N TYR A 92 16.21 15.30 35.39
CA TYR A 92 17.57 15.15 35.88
C TYR A 92 17.91 16.11 37.03
N LYS A 93 17.54 17.39 36.91
CA LYS A 93 17.75 18.39 37.99
C LYS A 93 16.98 18.02 39.26
N LYS A 94 15.73 17.53 39.15
CA LYS A 94 14.95 17.06 40.30
C LYS A 94 15.60 15.83 40.95
N LEU A 95 16.08 14.88 40.15
CA LEU A 95 16.76 13.68 40.63
C LEU A 95 18.12 13.98 41.31
N LEU A 96 18.88 14.98 40.84
CA LEU A 96 20.12 15.43 41.46
C LEU A 96 19.91 16.13 42.80
N LYS A 97 18.91 17.03 42.89
CA LYS A 97 18.60 17.76 44.13
C LYS A 97 17.99 16.85 45.19
N GLY A 98 17.42 15.72 44.77
CA GLY A 98 16.61 14.83 45.57
C GLY A 98 15.13 15.20 45.46
N SER A 99 14.30 14.18 45.27
CA SER A 99 12.85 14.29 45.18
C SER A 99 12.20 13.28 46.10
N SER A 100 10.88 13.36 46.26
CA SER A 100 10.12 12.39 47.05
C SER A 100 8.94 11.89 46.24
N THR A 101 8.41 10.73 46.61
CA THR A 101 7.17 10.21 46.03
C THR A 101 6.07 11.26 46.07
N SER A 102 5.35 11.44 44.96
CA SER A 102 4.31 12.46 44.82
C SER A 102 3.20 12.25 45.85
N LYS A 103 2.81 13.34 46.52
CA LYS A 103 1.72 13.35 47.51
C LYS A 103 0.34 13.15 46.87
N GLN A 104 0.25 13.27 45.55
CA GLN A 104 -0.96 12.96 44.79
C GLN A 104 -1.24 11.45 44.74
N CYS A 105 -0.21 10.64 44.97
CA CYS A 105 -0.30 9.19 45.00
C CYS A 105 -0.98 8.70 46.28
N LYS A 106 -2.19 8.15 46.17
CA LYS A 106 -2.95 7.59 47.31
C LYS A 106 -3.29 6.13 47.04
N GLY A 107 -2.99 5.25 47.99
CA GLY A 107 -3.23 3.80 47.85
C GLY A 107 -1.96 3.03 47.48
N PHE A 108 -2.12 1.92 46.76
CA PHE A 108 -1.00 1.11 46.29
C PHE A 108 -0.19 1.89 45.25
N ARG A 109 1.13 2.00 45.46
CA ARG A 109 2.01 2.79 44.59
C ARG A 109 2.09 2.23 43.16
N GLU A 110 1.82 0.95 42.98
CA GLU A 110 1.79 0.29 41.67
C GLU A 110 0.58 0.68 40.82
N GLU A 111 -0.54 1.01 41.46
CA GLU A 111 -1.80 1.40 40.80
C GLU A 111 -1.94 2.93 40.73
N CYS A 112 -0.86 3.64 41.06
CA CYS A 112 -0.87 5.06 41.21
C CYS A 112 -0.93 5.76 39.87
N ILE A 113 -1.85 6.72 39.75
CA ILE A 113 -2.01 7.53 38.55
C ILE A 113 -2.12 8.98 38.97
N ILE A 114 -1.19 9.82 38.50
CA ILE A 114 -1.11 11.23 38.84
C ILE A 114 -1.01 12.09 37.57
N THR A 115 -1.51 13.31 37.64
CA THR A 115 -1.44 14.29 36.56
C THR A 115 -0.58 15.46 37.04
N PRO A 116 0.74 15.42 36.84
CA PRO A 116 1.63 16.47 37.32
C PRO A 116 1.45 17.76 36.51
N GLN A 117 1.75 18.89 37.14
CA GLN A 117 1.87 20.15 36.41
C GLN A 117 3.13 20.16 35.52
N ASP A 118 4.23 19.60 36.00
CA ASP A 118 5.47 19.45 35.25
C ASP A 118 5.92 17.99 35.18
N ILE A 119 6.61 17.51 36.21
CA ILE A 119 7.20 16.18 36.32
C ILE A 119 7.14 15.74 37.78
N ASP A 120 6.51 14.61 38.07
CA ASP A 120 6.46 13.99 39.39
C ASP A 120 6.91 12.53 39.33
N PHE A 121 7.26 11.99 40.49
CA PHE A 121 7.83 10.66 40.63
C PHE A 121 7.02 9.82 41.62
N VAL A 122 6.93 8.52 41.38
CA VAL A 122 6.39 7.54 42.33
C VAL A 122 7.41 6.42 42.53
N TYR A 123 7.92 6.28 43.75
CA TYR A 123 8.87 5.23 44.10
C TYR A 123 8.17 3.99 44.68
N ILE A 124 8.32 2.86 44.01
CA ILE A 124 7.77 1.55 44.37
C ILE A 124 8.92 0.72 44.95
N ASP A 125 8.98 0.64 46.28
CA ASP A 125 10.08 0.02 47.02
C ASP A 125 10.27 -1.47 46.66
N ASP A 126 9.21 -2.27 46.75
CA ASP A 126 9.24 -3.72 46.53
C ASP A 126 9.76 -4.12 45.13
N LYS A 127 9.53 -3.26 44.14
CA LYS A 127 9.96 -3.46 42.74
C LYS A 127 11.26 -2.73 42.40
N LYS A 128 11.82 -1.93 43.33
CA LYS A 128 12.95 -1.03 43.09
C LYS A 128 12.74 -0.18 41.83
N LYS A 129 11.51 0.30 41.66
CA LYS A 129 11.05 1.02 40.45
C LYS A 129 10.70 2.46 40.80
N LEU A 130 11.13 3.38 39.96
CA LEU A 130 10.81 4.80 40.02
C LEU A 130 10.01 5.16 38.75
N THR A 131 8.72 5.42 38.90
CA THR A 131 7.86 5.77 37.78
C THR A 131 7.73 7.28 37.65
N LEU A 132 8.05 7.77 36.47
CA LEU A 132 8.01 9.17 36.08
C LEU A 132 6.65 9.51 35.45
N PHE A 133 5.97 10.48 36.02
CA PHE A 133 4.79 11.09 35.43
C PHE A 133 5.19 12.45 34.88
N VAL A 134 4.79 12.72 33.64
CA VAL A 134 5.26 13.86 32.87
C VAL A 134 4.05 14.55 32.26
N SER A 135 3.98 15.87 32.38
CA SER A 135 3.03 16.70 31.62
C SER A 135 3.32 16.57 30.11
N PRO A 136 2.30 16.47 29.24
CA PRO A 136 2.48 16.31 27.79
C PRO A 136 3.44 17.32 27.15
N GLU A 137 3.54 18.54 27.69
CA GLU A 137 4.44 19.59 27.19
C GLU A 137 5.95 19.25 27.32
N PHE A 138 6.30 18.31 28.20
CA PHE A 138 7.67 17.83 28.41
C PHE A 138 7.94 16.48 27.72
N MET A 139 6.93 15.93 27.01
CA MET A 139 7.07 14.71 26.22
C MET A 139 7.59 15.03 24.81
N SER A 140 8.40 14.14 24.25
CA SER A 140 8.85 14.20 22.87
C SER A 140 7.80 13.58 21.95
N PRO A 141 7.39 14.22 20.85
CA PRO A 141 6.45 13.63 19.89
C PRO A 141 7.04 12.42 19.17
N LEU A 142 8.36 12.20 19.23
CA LEU A 142 9.03 11.05 18.64
C LEU A 142 9.80 10.31 19.72
N LEU A 143 9.67 8.98 19.73
CA LEU A 143 10.59 8.13 20.47
C LEU A 143 11.88 7.99 19.67
N ASN A 144 13.00 7.97 20.38
CA ASN A 144 14.31 7.76 19.79
C ASN A 144 14.46 6.25 19.50
N SER A 145 13.87 5.79 18.40
CA SER A 145 14.01 4.42 17.88
C SER A 145 15.25 4.32 17.00
N GLU A 146 15.97 3.20 17.10
CA GLU A 146 17.00 2.87 16.11
C GLU A 146 16.33 2.68 14.75
N LYS A 147 16.80 3.40 13.73
CA LYS A 147 16.28 3.28 12.36
C LYS A 147 16.60 1.89 11.83
N SER A 148 15.56 1.13 11.47
CA SER A 148 15.71 -0.13 10.75
C SER A 148 15.53 0.08 9.25
N PHE A 149 16.44 -0.51 8.47
CA PHE A 149 16.36 -0.54 7.02
C PHE A 149 16.23 -1.99 6.55
N ILE A 150 15.45 -2.21 5.51
CA ILE A 150 15.35 -3.50 4.82
C ILE A 150 16.72 -3.78 4.20
N THR A 151 17.26 -4.96 4.47
CA THR A 151 18.33 -5.53 3.64
C THR A 151 17.65 -6.21 2.46
N PRO A 152 17.81 -5.72 1.21
CA PRO A 152 17.11 -6.29 0.08
C PRO A 152 17.47 -7.76 -0.14
N GLU A 153 16.46 -8.62 -0.14
CA GLU A 153 16.55 -10.04 -0.50
C GLU A 153 15.64 -10.28 -1.70
N ILE A 154 16.21 -10.41 -2.91
CA ILE A 154 15.45 -10.57 -4.14
C ILE A 154 15.25 -12.06 -4.43
N ASP A 155 14.04 -12.42 -4.86
CA ASP A 155 13.73 -13.75 -5.39
C ASP A 155 14.27 -13.93 -6.82
N GLU A 156 13.68 -13.23 -7.80
CA GLU A 156 14.12 -13.29 -9.20
C GLU A 156 14.42 -11.89 -9.78
N LYS A 157 15.47 -11.82 -10.62
CA LYS A 157 15.81 -10.61 -11.38
C LYS A 157 15.02 -10.59 -12.68
N ALA A 158 14.48 -9.43 -13.03
CA ALA A 158 13.67 -9.24 -14.22
C ALA A 158 14.10 -8.00 -15.01
N LEU A 159 13.86 -8.07 -16.32
CA LEU A 159 13.74 -6.89 -17.18
C LEU A 159 12.27 -6.55 -17.28
N ILE A 160 11.88 -5.42 -16.70
CA ILE A 160 10.53 -4.90 -16.73
C ILE A 160 10.48 -3.76 -17.73
N ILE A 161 9.55 -3.81 -18.67
CA ILE A 161 9.45 -2.86 -19.78
C ILE A 161 8.01 -2.37 -19.87
N ASN A 162 7.79 -1.09 -19.58
CA ASN A 162 6.51 -0.43 -19.73
C ASN A 162 6.49 0.24 -21.10
N ASN A 163 5.52 -0.12 -21.94
CA ASN A 163 5.43 0.32 -23.32
C ASN A 163 4.11 1.05 -23.55
N SER A 164 4.18 2.24 -24.14
CA SER A 164 3.02 2.97 -24.62
C SER A 164 3.29 3.42 -26.06
N ILE A 165 2.41 3.05 -26.98
CA ILE A 165 2.47 3.41 -28.39
C ILE A 165 1.24 4.26 -28.69
N SER A 166 1.44 5.40 -29.33
CA SER A 166 0.38 6.18 -29.94
C SER A 166 0.68 6.39 -31.43
N TYR A 167 -0.38 6.32 -32.23
CA TYR A 167 -0.36 6.65 -33.64
C TYR A 167 -1.59 7.50 -33.92
N SER A 168 -1.41 8.62 -34.62
CA SER A 168 -2.51 9.43 -35.13
C SER A 168 -2.26 9.83 -36.57
N GLY A 169 -3.34 9.97 -37.33
CA GLY A 169 -3.33 10.47 -38.69
C GLY A 169 -4.48 11.43 -38.90
N VAL A 170 -4.23 12.52 -39.62
CA VAL A 170 -5.23 13.51 -40.02
C VAL A 170 -5.11 13.74 -41.52
N SER A 171 -6.25 13.76 -42.20
CA SER A 171 -6.40 14.13 -43.60
C SER A 171 -7.35 15.32 -43.68
N ASN A 172 -6.94 16.37 -44.37
CA ASN A 172 -7.74 17.58 -44.57
C ASN A 172 -8.27 17.69 -46.01
N GLU A 173 -9.11 18.69 -46.28
CA GLU A 173 -9.77 18.95 -47.58
C GLU A 173 -8.77 19.03 -48.76
N ASP A 174 -7.55 19.53 -48.51
CA ASP A 174 -6.47 19.65 -49.51
C ASP A 174 -5.75 18.33 -49.84
N ASN A 175 -6.22 17.18 -49.31
CA ASN A 175 -5.52 15.88 -49.34
C ASN A 175 -4.10 15.91 -48.72
N SER A 176 -3.81 16.89 -47.87
CA SER A 176 -2.61 16.87 -47.04
C SER A 176 -2.79 15.82 -45.95
N TYR A 177 -1.88 14.83 -45.93
CA TYR A 177 -1.85 13.77 -44.94
C TYR A 177 -0.74 14.08 -43.94
N GLN A 178 -1.10 14.16 -42.66
CA GLN A 178 -0.15 14.29 -41.56
C GLN A 178 -0.36 13.11 -40.62
N ASP A 179 0.71 12.36 -40.37
CA ASP A 179 0.73 11.36 -39.33
C ASP A 179 1.75 11.69 -38.25
N ASN A 180 1.46 11.19 -37.05
CA ASN A 180 2.32 11.31 -35.89
C ASN A 180 2.33 9.97 -35.17
N TYR A 181 3.52 9.54 -34.75
CA TYR A 181 3.69 8.39 -33.89
C TYR A 181 4.53 8.77 -32.70
N SER A 182 4.22 8.16 -31.55
CA SER A 182 5.03 8.26 -30.35
C SER A 182 5.13 6.89 -29.68
N TYR A 183 6.35 6.46 -29.39
CA TYR A 183 6.63 5.30 -28.57
C TYR A 183 7.34 5.76 -27.31
N TYR A 184 6.75 5.46 -26.17
CA TYR A 184 7.31 5.71 -24.86
C TYR A 184 7.73 4.38 -24.22
N ASN A 185 8.93 4.35 -23.67
CA ASN A 185 9.49 3.19 -23.00
C ASN A 185 10.10 3.58 -21.67
N GLU A 186 9.64 2.93 -20.61
CA GLU A 186 10.27 3.00 -19.29
C GLU A 186 10.61 1.58 -18.86
N SER A 187 11.89 1.29 -18.63
CA SER A 187 12.31 -0.05 -18.25
C SER A 187 13.32 -0.10 -17.11
N TYR A 188 13.27 -1.22 -16.39
CA TYR A 188 14.07 -1.52 -15.21
C TYR A 188 14.70 -2.89 -15.36
N LEU A 189 16.01 -2.98 -15.15
CA LEU A 189 16.76 -4.22 -15.14
C LEU A 189 17.42 -4.42 -13.77
N GLY A 190 17.01 -5.45 -13.04
CA GLY A 190 17.65 -5.83 -11.78
C GLY A 190 19.05 -6.43 -12.02
N LEU A 191 20.09 -5.85 -11.43
CA LEU A 191 21.48 -6.30 -11.62
C LEU A 191 22.05 -6.97 -10.37
N GLY A 192 21.66 -6.51 -9.18
CA GLY A 192 22.04 -7.04 -7.87
C GLY A 192 20.86 -7.02 -6.90
N ASN A 193 21.12 -7.29 -5.62
CA ASN A 193 20.07 -7.25 -4.59
C ASN A 193 19.59 -5.83 -4.28
N ASP A 194 20.47 -4.86 -4.51
CA ASP A 194 20.35 -3.47 -4.09
C ASP A 194 20.68 -2.51 -5.24
N SER A 195 20.63 -2.99 -6.48
CA SER A 195 20.98 -2.22 -7.67
C SER A 195 20.17 -2.57 -8.91
N TYR A 196 19.86 -1.55 -9.70
CA TYR A 196 19.09 -1.65 -10.92
C TYR A 196 19.56 -0.64 -11.97
N LEU A 197 19.37 -0.98 -13.24
CA LEU A 197 19.47 -0.04 -14.35
C LEU A 197 18.06 0.45 -14.69
N ARG A 198 17.89 1.76 -14.85
CA ARG A 198 16.68 2.40 -15.35
C ARG A 198 16.97 2.99 -16.72
N THR A 199 16.01 2.86 -17.63
CA THR A 199 15.97 3.68 -18.82
C THR A 199 14.57 4.22 -19.05
N ASP A 200 14.49 5.49 -19.42
CA ASP A 200 13.28 6.19 -19.81
C ASP A 200 13.61 6.91 -21.11
N PHE A 201 12.90 6.56 -22.19
CA PHE A 201 13.12 7.17 -23.49
C PHE A 201 11.81 7.26 -24.28
N ASN A 202 11.76 8.25 -25.16
CA ASN A 202 10.68 8.41 -26.12
C ASN A 202 11.25 8.40 -27.55
N LEU A 203 10.44 7.89 -28.48
CA LEU A 203 10.72 7.90 -29.91
C LEU A 203 9.48 8.46 -30.62
N GLY A 204 9.60 9.61 -31.27
CA GLY A 204 8.46 10.24 -31.94
C GLY A 204 8.82 10.91 -33.27
N THR A 205 7.80 11.26 -34.04
CA THR A 205 7.96 11.91 -35.35
C THR A 205 8.59 13.31 -35.24
N SER A 206 8.26 14.07 -34.18
CA SER A 206 8.77 15.43 -33.97
C SER A 206 10.18 15.48 -33.40
N ASN A 207 10.49 14.62 -32.41
CA ASN A 207 11.71 14.74 -31.60
C ASN A 207 12.74 13.63 -31.90
N GLY A 208 12.43 12.67 -32.77
CA GLY A 208 13.29 11.50 -32.97
C GLY A 208 13.38 10.65 -31.69
N LEU A 209 14.54 10.05 -31.43
CA LEU A 209 14.84 9.32 -30.19
C LEU A 209 15.40 10.30 -29.16
N SER A 210 14.73 10.45 -28.02
CA SER A 210 15.24 11.22 -26.88
C SER A 210 15.20 10.39 -25.59
N PHE A 211 16.21 10.58 -24.74
CA PHE A 211 16.31 9.89 -23.46
C PHE A 211 15.95 10.86 -22.34
N ASP A 212 15.18 10.38 -21.38
CA ASP A 212 14.89 11.12 -20.16
C ASP A 212 15.74 10.65 -18.97
N ASP A 213 16.03 9.34 -18.93
CA ASP A 213 16.91 8.75 -17.93
C ASP A 213 17.61 7.54 -18.53
N LEU A 214 18.91 7.43 -18.29
CA LEU A 214 19.65 6.19 -18.46
C LEU A 214 20.64 6.10 -17.31
N SER A 215 20.25 5.40 -16.25
CA SER A 215 21.04 5.40 -15.02
C SER A 215 21.15 4.05 -14.35
N TYR A 216 22.32 3.82 -13.78
CA TYR A 216 22.54 2.78 -12.78
C TYR A 216 22.28 3.37 -11.40
N ASN A 217 21.45 2.68 -10.62
CA ASN A 217 21.06 3.08 -9.28
C ASN A 217 21.47 1.98 -8.29
N HIS A 218 21.98 2.39 -7.13
CA HIS A 218 22.33 1.51 -6.03
C HIS A 218 21.86 2.12 -4.70
N ILE A 219 21.23 1.33 -3.85
CA ILE A 219 20.64 1.81 -2.60
C ILE A 219 21.12 0.95 -1.44
N SER A 220 21.72 1.57 -0.43
CA SER A 220 22.21 0.88 0.76
C SER A 220 21.85 1.63 2.03
N GLY A 221 20.93 1.03 2.82
CA GLY A 221 20.42 1.63 4.05
C GLY A 221 19.77 2.99 3.80
N GLN A 222 20.39 4.05 4.31
CA GLN A 222 19.91 5.43 4.22
C GLN A 222 20.50 6.23 3.05
N ASN A 223 21.33 5.61 2.20
CA ASN A 223 22.01 6.30 1.11
C ASN A 223 21.61 5.68 -0.24
N LYS A 224 21.44 6.55 -1.24
CA LYS A 224 21.25 6.16 -2.64
C LYS A 224 22.39 6.73 -3.47
N TYR A 225 22.75 6.03 -4.52
CA TYR A 225 23.77 6.40 -5.49
C TYR A 225 23.17 6.24 -6.89
N LYS A 226 23.33 7.25 -7.75
CA LYS A 226 22.88 7.24 -9.14
C LYS A 226 24.04 7.66 -10.02
N ILE A 227 24.26 6.93 -11.11
CA ILE A 227 25.23 7.29 -12.13
C ILE A 227 24.62 7.08 -13.52
N GLY A 228 24.78 8.05 -14.41
CA GLY A 228 24.29 7.95 -15.78
C GLY A 228 23.78 9.26 -16.33
N TYR A 229 22.96 9.20 -17.35
CA TYR A 229 22.34 10.35 -17.99
C TYR A 229 20.96 10.63 -17.40
N GLN A 230 20.61 11.90 -17.25
CA GLN A 230 19.25 12.35 -16.94
C GLN A 230 18.95 13.64 -17.70
N SER A 231 17.75 13.78 -18.26
CA SER A 231 17.23 15.04 -18.83
C SER A 231 16.44 15.84 -17.79
N SER A 232 15.82 15.13 -16.86
CA SER A 232 14.91 15.67 -15.86
C SER A 232 15.25 15.14 -14.47
N ASN A 233 14.99 15.99 -13.47
CA ASN A 233 15.21 15.59 -12.09
C ASN A 233 14.07 14.69 -11.61
N GLN A 234 14.44 13.57 -11.01
CA GLN A 234 13.51 12.68 -10.32
C GLN A 234 13.55 12.94 -8.83
N TYR A 235 12.38 12.83 -8.22
CA TYR A 235 12.27 12.91 -6.76
C TYR A 235 13.17 11.85 -6.09
N TRP A 236 13.98 12.32 -5.17
CA TRP A 236 14.99 11.63 -4.40
C TRP A 236 14.71 11.72 -2.90
N ASN A 237 14.51 12.94 -2.38
CA ASN A 237 14.23 13.22 -0.97
C ASN A 237 13.67 14.64 -0.78
N ALA A 238 13.55 15.12 0.45
CA ALA A 238 12.97 16.45 0.70
C ALA A 238 13.73 17.61 0.03
N THR A 239 15.00 17.43 -0.38
CA THR A 239 15.78 18.47 -1.08
C THR A 239 15.23 18.83 -2.44
N ASP A 240 14.37 18.02 -3.06
CA ASP A 240 13.77 18.35 -4.36
C ASP A 240 12.73 19.48 -4.26
N THR A 241 12.27 19.81 -3.05
CA THR A 241 11.51 21.06 -2.78
C THR A 241 12.34 22.32 -3.14
N LEU A 242 13.66 22.20 -3.16
CA LEU A 242 14.57 23.27 -3.55
C LEU A 242 14.78 23.35 -5.06
N GLU A 243 14.22 22.44 -5.84
CA GLU A 243 14.35 22.50 -7.30
C GLU A 243 13.51 23.63 -7.88
N SER A 244 14.16 24.44 -8.71
CA SER A 244 13.58 25.61 -9.37
C SER A 244 12.77 25.27 -10.64
N PHE A 245 12.35 24.01 -10.78
CA PHE A 245 11.67 23.45 -11.97
C PHE A 245 12.50 23.50 -13.27
N ASN A 246 13.81 23.65 -13.16
CA ASN A 246 14.70 23.62 -14.32
C ASN A 246 15.26 22.20 -14.48
N ASN A 247 14.80 21.52 -15.52
CA ASN A 247 15.33 20.25 -15.95
C ASN A 247 16.48 20.53 -16.91
N PHE A 248 17.67 20.02 -16.61
CA PHE A 248 18.81 20.12 -17.49
C PHE A 248 19.39 18.75 -17.77
N SER A 249 19.69 18.49 -19.04
CA SER A 249 20.26 17.21 -19.45
C SER A 249 21.74 17.13 -19.12
N SER A 250 22.13 16.06 -18.44
CA SER A 250 23.48 15.90 -17.92
C SER A 250 23.87 14.44 -17.67
N TYR A 251 25.17 14.19 -17.72
CA TYR A 251 25.79 12.97 -17.20
C TYR A 251 26.21 13.21 -15.77
N ILE A 252 25.62 12.46 -14.84
CA ILE A 252 25.71 12.73 -13.42
C ILE A 252 26.22 11.53 -12.63
N PHE A 253 26.87 11.85 -11.51
CA PHE A 253 26.98 11.00 -10.34
C PHE A 253 26.34 11.75 -9.17
N SER A 254 25.30 11.15 -8.57
CA SER A 254 24.59 11.74 -7.43
C SER A 254 24.57 10.77 -6.25
N THR A 255 24.70 11.33 -5.05
CA THR A 255 24.53 10.63 -3.78
C THR A 255 23.71 11.47 -2.81
N GLY A 256 22.91 10.82 -1.96
CA GLY A 256 22.07 11.54 -1.02
C GLY A 256 21.36 10.63 -0.03
N SER A 257 20.75 11.25 0.98
CA SER A 257 19.89 10.53 1.91
C SER A 257 18.66 9.98 1.18
N THR A 258 18.20 8.81 1.59
CA THR A 258 16.93 8.22 1.14
C THR A 258 16.25 7.49 2.29
N ASN A 259 14.92 7.41 2.22
CA ASN A 259 14.10 6.60 3.10
C ASN A 259 13.46 5.41 2.36
N ASP A 260 13.88 5.12 1.12
CA ASP A 260 13.30 4.06 0.28
C ASP A 260 13.27 2.71 1.00
N LEU A 261 14.40 2.27 1.58
CA LEU A 261 14.52 1.01 2.32
C LEU A 261 14.09 1.09 3.80
N ARG A 262 13.57 2.22 4.27
CA ARG A 262 13.27 2.38 5.70
C ARG A 262 12.05 1.56 6.11
N VAL A 263 12.21 0.72 7.13
CA VAL A 263 11.10 0.05 7.81
C VAL A 263 10.55 1.01 8.85
N LEU A 264 9.30 1.42 8.68
CA LEU A 264 8.61 2.30 9.62
C LEU A 264 7.86 1.42 10.64
N LYS A 265 8.23 1.52 11.92
CA LYS A 265 7.49 0.91 13.04
C LYS A 265 6.57 1.93 13.68
N GLU A 266 5.64 1.50 14.54
CA GLU A 266 4.76 2.42 15.28
C GLU A 266 5.56 3.50 16.05
N GLU A 267 6.73 3.16 16.56
CA GLU A 267 7.65 4.06 17.27
C GLU A 267 8.29 5.13 16.36
N ASP A 268 8.31 4.91 15.04
CA ASP A 268 8.83 5.87 14.07
C ASP A 268 7.84 6.99 13.75
N TYR A 269 6.58 6.79 14.11
CA TYR A 269 5.53 7.77 13.90
C TYR A 269 5.44 8.76 15.05
N GLU A 270 5.10 10.00 14.70
CA GLU A 270 4.81 11.02 15.69
C GLU A 270 3.67 10.57 16.61
N ARG A 271 3.79 10.94 17.88
CA ARG A 271 2.83 10.67 18.93
C ARG A 271 2.30 12.00 19.43
N PHE A 272 0.99 12.08 19.50
CA PHE A 272 0.32 13.15 20.21
C PHE A 272 0.02 12.70 21.64
N TYR A 273 0.65 13.36 22.61
CA TYR A 273 0.45 13.11 24.04
C TYR A 273 -0.65 14.00 24.59
N PHE A 274 -1.54 13.42 25.40
CA PHE A 274 -2.60 14.13 26.11
C PHE A 274 -2.79 13.48 27.49
N SER A 275 -3.49 14.13 28.41
CA SER A 275 -3.71 13.57 29.75
C SER A 275 -5.20 13.60 30.09
N SER A 276 -5.75 12.43 30.41
CA SER A 276 -7.16 12.32 30.77
C SER A 276 -7.33 12.41 32.29
N PRO A 277 -8.24 13.26 32.80
CA PRO A 277 -8.48 13.37 34.25
C PRO A 277 -9.15 12.12 34.83
N ARG A 278 -9.83 11.31 34.01
CA ARG A 278 -10.52 10.06 34.41
C ARG A 278 -10.42 8.99 33.32
N SER A 279 -10.62 7.73 33.68
CA SER A 279 -10.75 6.65 32.70
C SER A 279 -12.04 6.82 31.91
N GLY A 280 -12.01 6.47 30.63
CA GLY A 280 -13.13 6.72 29.73
C GLY A 280 -12.92 6.17 28.32
N ARG A 281 -13.89 6.40 27.43
CA ARG A 281 -13.78 6.05 26.01
C ARG A 281 -13.18 7.22 25.24
N LEU A 282 -12.00 7.02 24.64
CA LEU A 282 -11.40 7.92 23.66
C LEU A 282 -12.14 7.80 22.33
N GLU A 283 -12.55 8.92 21.75
CA GLU A 283 -12.96 9.03 20.36
C GLU A 283 -12.14 10.11 19.67
N VAL A 284 -11.48 9.76 18.56
CA VAL A 284 -10.84 10.71 17.68
C VAL A 284 -11.72 10.84 16.44
N LYS A 285 -12.21 12.05 16.16
CA LYS A 285 -13.03 12.34 14.98
C LYS A 285 -12.29 13.27 14.05
N ASN A 286 -12.43 13.08 12.74
CA ASN A 286 -12.05 14.12 11.79
C ASN A 286 -13.11 15.24 11.77
N ASP A 287 -12.80 16.31 11.05
CA ASP A 287 -13.68 17.43 10.73
C ASP A 287 -15.06 17.02 10.16
N GLN A 288 -15.13 15.92 9.41
CA GLN A 288 -16.37 15.35 8.86
C GLN A 288 -17.20 14.56 9.90
N GLY A 289 -16.74 14.45 11.14
CA GLY A 289 -17.40 13.68 12.20
C GLY A 289 -17.20 12.16 12.12
N ARG A 290 -16.36 11.67 11.19
CA ARG A 290 -15.99 10.26 11.09
C ARG A 290 -15.08 9.88 12.26
N ILE A 291 -15.44 8.83 12.97
CA ILE A 291 -14.60 8.25 14.02
C ILE A 291 -13.40 7.57 13.37
N LEU A 292 -12.20 8.07 13.66
CA LEU A 292 -10.92 7.51 13.23
C LEU A 292 -10.41 6.45 14.21
N ILE A 293 -10.51 6.74 15.52
CA ILE A 293 -10.08 5.86 16.60
C ILE A 293 -11.17 5.83 17.67
N SER A 294 -11.51 4.63 18.17
CA SER A 294 -12.35 4.47 19.36
C SER A 294 -11.78 3.38 20.26
N LYS A 295 -11.34 3.74 21.47
CA LYS A 295 -10.80 2.77 22.45
C LYS A 295 -11.01 3.25 23.88
N ASN A 296 -11.03 2.31 24.83
CA ASN A 296 -11.04 2.67 26.25
C ASN A 296 -9.61 3.09 26.68
N ILE A 297 -9.52 4.15 27.46
CA ILE A 297 -8.27 4.66 28.03
C ILE A 297 -8.40 4.80 29.55
N ASN A 298 -7.28 4.67 30.24
CA ASN A 298 -7.21 4.93 31.68
C ASN A 298 -7.02 6.42 31.95
N ASN A 299 -7.29 6.85 33.18
CA ASN A 299 -6.89 8.17 33.66
C ASN A 299 -5.36 8.34 33.58
N GLY A 300 -4.91 9.59 33.51
CA GLY A 300 -3.50 9.98 33.42
C GLY A 300 -3.00 10.25 31.99
N PRO A 301 -1.68 10.42 31.82
CA PRO A 301 -1.04 10.65 30.52
C PRO A 301 -1.23 9.47 29.55
N GLN A 302 -1.56 9.80 28.31
CA GLN A 302 -1.86 8.89 27.20
C GLN A 302 -1.27 9.44 25.89
N TYR A 303 -1.28 8.64 24.83
CA TYR A 303 -0.90 9.11 23.50
C TYR A 303 -1.73 8.48 22.37
N ILE A 304 -1.73 9.16 21.22
CA ILE A 304 -2.20 8.65 19.93
C ILE A 304 -0.99 8.63 18.98
N SER A 305 -0.67 7.48 18.40
CA SER A 305 0.35 7.36 17.36
C SER A 305 -0.22 7.77 16.00
N TYR A 306 0.57 8.47 15.18
CA TYR A 306 0.18 8.78 13.80
C TYR A 306 0.21 7.53 12.90
N TYR A 307 0.75 6.42 13.39
CA TYR A 307 0.57 5.11 12.79
C TYR A 307 -0.92 4.69 12.74
N ASP A 308 -1.65 4.95 13.83
CA ASP A 308 -3.08 4.62 13.97
C ASP A 308 -4.01 5.56 13.17
N LEU A 309 -3.44 6.57 12.51
CA LEU A 309 -4.17 7.65 11.86
C LEU A 309 -4.02 7.59 10.34
N PRO A 310 -5.08 7.86 9.57
CA PRO A 310 -4.99 7.95 8.10
C PRO A 310 -3.89 8.90 7.63
N LYS A 311 -3.30 8.59 6.47
CA LYS A 311 -2.39 9.51 5.80
C LYS A 311 -3.14 10.75 5.30
N GLY A 312 -2.45 11.88 5.24
CA GLY A 312 -2.98 13.18 4.80
C GLY A 312 -2.76 14.28 5.82
N THR A 313 -3.36 15.43 5.58
CA THR A 313 -3.40 16.53 6.54
C THR A 313 -4.85 16.88 6.84
N TYR A 314 -5.22 16.85 8.12
CA TYR A 314 -6.60 17.09 8.56
C TYR A 314 -6.65 17.50 10.03
N ASN A 315 -7.68 18.26 10.39
CA ASN A 315 -7.99 18.53 11.78
C ASN A 315 -8.68 17.32 12.42
N VAL A 316 -8.31 17.02 13.67
CA VAL A 316 -8.98 16.04 14.51
C VAL A 316 -9.51 16.67 15.79
N THR A 317 -10.68 16.22 16.22
CA THR A 317 -11.23 16.49 17.54
C THR A 317 -11.11 15.24 18.38
N ILE A 318 -10.41 15.36 19.50
CA ILE A 318 -10.10 14.27 20.41
C ILE A 318 -10.98 14.44 21.64
N LYS A 319 -11.85 13.46 21.91
CA LYS A 319 -12.77 13.47 23.05
C LYS A 319 -12.56 12.26 23.93
N VAL A 320 -12.58 12.45 25.24
CA VAL A 320 -12.68 11.34 26.20
C VAL A 320 -14.03 11.42 26.89
N PHE A 321 -14.76 10.31 26.88
CA PHE A 321 -16.09 10.18 27.46
C PHE A 321 -16.06 9.33 28.73
N ASP A 322 -16.68 9.83 29.80
CA ASP A 322 -17.05 9.06 31.00
C ASP A 322 -18.56 8.84 30.97
N GLY A 323 -18.99 7.69 30.45
CA GLY A 323 -20.38 7.47 30.04
C GLY A 323 -20.77 8.40 28.88
N ASP A 324 -21.75 9.27 29.10
CA ASP A 324 -22.21 10.27 28.13
C ASP A 324 -21.53 11.64 28.27
N ASN A 325 -20.71 11.84 29.32
CA ASN A 325 -20.08 13.12 29.59
C ASN A 325 -18.70 13.24 28.93
N VAL A 326 -18.46 14.32 28.19
CA VAL A 326 -17.12 14.66 27.68
C VAL A 326 -16.29 15.23 28.84
N ILE A 327 -15.20 14.55 29.18
CA ILE A 327 -14.29 14.90 30.28
C ILE A 327 -12.95 15.48 29.81
N PHE A 328 -12.66 15.35 28.51
CA PHE A 328 -11.51 15.95 27.84
C PHE A 328 -11.89 16.21 26.38
N GLU A 329 -11.54 17.39 25.86
CA GLU A 329 -11.73 17.76 24.46
C GLU A 329 -10.56 18.62 24.00
N GLU A 330 -9.89 18.21 22.91
CA GLU A 330 -8.82 18.98 22.29
C GLU A 330 -8.92 18.86 20.76
N ASN A 331 -8.65 19.97 20.06
CA ASN A 331 -8.57 20.01 18.61
C ASN A 331 -7.11 20.12 18.19
N LYS A 332 -6.68 19.27 17.24
CA LYS A 332 -5.31 19.26 16.74
C LYS A 332 -5.26 19.05 15.22
N LEU A 333 -4.32 19.74 14.56
CA LEU A 333 -3.96 19.49 13.18
C LEU A 333 -3.00 18.30 13.10
N ILE A 334 -3.34 17.28 12.31
CA ILE A 334 -2.49 16.11 12.04
C ILE A 334 -1.89 16.26 10.64
N ILE A 335 -0.57 16.11 10.52
CA ILE A 335 0.17 16.10 9.24
C ILE A 335 0.86 14.74 9.12
N ASN A 336 0.29 13.83 8.32
CA ASN A 336 0.77 12.46 8.12
C ASN A 336 0.98 12.20 6.61
N LYS A 337 1.95 12.88 5.99
CA LYS A 337 2.24 12.74 4.54
C LYS A 337 3.50 11.90 4.30
N ASN A 338 3.53 11.20 3.15
CA ASN A 338 4.71 10.43 2.71
C ASN A 338 5.90 11.32 2.32
N ASN A 339 5.65 12.56 1.88
CA ASN A 339 6.69 13.51 1.43
C ASN A 339 7.48 14.14 2.59
N PHE A 340 6.95 14.08 3.82
CA PHE A 340 7.71 14.41 5.03
C PHE A 340 8.43 13.14 5.52
N SER A 341 9.35 12.62 4.70
CA SER A 341 10.12 11.43 5.07
C SER A 341 11.12 11.71 6.20
N ALA A 342 11.52 12.97 6.37
CA ALA A 342 12.41 13.44 7.41
C ALA A 342 11.65 13.78 8.71
N LYS A 343 12.04 13.16 9.83
CA LYS A 343 11.61 13.54 11.18
C LYS A 343 12.00 15.00 11.48
N ILE A 344 11.40 15.65 12.49
CA ILE A 344 11.86 16.99 12.90
C ILE A 344 13.36 16.91 13.25
N GLY A 345 14.14 17.81 12.68
CA GLY A 345 15.59 17.88 12.88
C GLY A 345 16.41 16.84 12.11
N GLU A 346 15.77 15.99 11.29
CA GLU A 346 16.46 15.15 10.33
C GLU A 346 16.91 16.01 9.13
N LEU A 347 18.12 15.75 8.64
CA LEU A 347 18.73 16.47 7.53
C LEU A 347 18.71 15.57 6.30
N ASP A 348 17.99 16.00 5.28
CA ASP A 348 18.10 15.42 3.94
C ASP A 348 19.13 16.18 3.12
N TYR A 349 19.92 15.43 2.35
CA TYR A 349 20.98 15.98 1.52
C TYR A 349 21.05 15.29 0.16
N LYS A 350 21.50 16.02 -0.86
CA LYS A 350 21.77 15.52 -2.21
C LYS A 350 23.00 16.24 -2.74
N ILE A 351 23.98 15.48 -3.22
CA ILE A 351 25.21 15.99 -3.82
C ILE A 351 25.31 15.36 -5.20
N SER A 352 25.43 16.19 -6.23
CA SER A 352 25.57 15.77 -7.62
C SER A 352 26.84 16.38 -8.22
N LEU A 353 27.54 15.61 -9.03
CA LEU A 353 28.68 16.03 -9.83
C LEU A 353 28.44 15.54 -11.25
N GLY A 354 28.72 16.36 -12.25
CA GLY A 354 28.42 15.94 -13.61
C GLY A 354 28.93 16.86 -14.69
N TYR A 355 28.54 16.51 -15.90
CA TYR A 355 28.79 17.24 -17.12
C TYR A 355 27.44 17.51 -17.80
N LEU A 356 27.12 18.78 -18.03
CA LEU A 356 25.96 19.21 -18.80
C LEU A 356 26.08 18.67 -20.22
N SER A 357 25.01 18.09 -20.76
CA SER A 357 25.07 17.45 -22.07
C SER A 357 25.30 18.47 -23.18
N ASP A 358 25.94 18.05 -24.27
CA ASP A 358 26.19 18.94 -25.41
C ASP A 358 24.86 19.45 -26.02
N GLU A 359 23.78 18.68 -25.96
CA GLU A 359 22.44 19.13 -26.37
C GLU A 359 21.90 20.27 -25.49
N PHE A 360 22.24 20.27 -24.20
CA PHE A 360 21.86 21.32 -23.26
C PHE A 360 22.75 22.55 -23.35
N VAL A 361 24.04 22.35 -23.60
CA VAL A 361 25.05 23.41 -23.66
C VAL A 361 25.05 24.10 -25.02
N ASN A 362 24.68 23.37 -26.08
CA ASN A 362 24.51 23.90 -27.42
C ASN A 362 23.04 24.24 -27.65
N THR A 363 22.51 25.16 -26.85
CA THR A 363 21.20 25.75 -27.14
C THR A 363 21.32 26.52 -28.46
N SER A 364 20.65 26.02 -29.50
CA SER A 364 20.50 26.73 -30.76
C SER A 364 19.64 27.97 -30.54
N LEU A 365 20.27 29.07 -30.15
CA LEU A 365 19.66 30.40 -30.07
C LEU A 365 19.87 31.21 -31.35
N ASP A 366 20.51 30.64 -32.38
CA ASP A 366 20.76 31.35 -33.63
C ASP A 366 20.60 30.45 -34.87
N ASN A 367 19.82 30.92 -35.85
CA ASN A 367 19.75 30.33 -37.20
C ASN A 367 20.96 30.75 -38.06
N ASN A 368 21.88 31.56 -37.55
CA ASN A 368 23.05 32.07 -38.26
C ASN A 368 24.41 31.72 -37.61
N ASN A 369 24.78 30.44 -37.55
CA ASN A 369 26.17 29.93 -37.66
C ASN A 369 27.32 30.53 -36.79
N GLU A 370 27.10 31.33 -35.74
CA GLU A 370 28.14 31.66 -34.74
C GLU A 370 27.68 31.16 -33.37
N TYR A 371 28.21 29.99 -32.98
CA TYR A 371 27.95 29.34 -31.70
C TYR A 371 28.79 30.02 -30.60
N GLU A 372 28.17 30.56 -29.56
CA GLU A 372 28.83 30.74 -28.26
C GLU A 372 28.43 29.59 -27.34
N ASP A 373 29.21 28.51 -27.37
CA ASP A 373 29.02 27.37 -26.48
C ASP A 373 29.29 27.78 -25.03
N TYR A 374 28.43 27.37 -24.09
CA TYR A 374 28.72 27.53 -22.67
C TYR A 374 30.02 26.79 -22.30
N GLN A 375 31.05 27.54 -21.92
CA GLN A 375 32.42 27.03 -21.84
C GLN A 375 32.72 26.20 -20.58
N ALA A 376 31.76 26.07 -19.66
CA ALA A 376 31.94 25.44 -18.34
C ALA A 376 30.94 24.28 -18.06
N PRO A 377 30.86 23.26 -18.92
CA PRO A 377 29.85 22.20 -18.80
C PRO A 377 29.99 21.32 -17.54
N PHE A 378 31.14 21.32 -16.87
CA PHE A 378 31.30 20.58 -15.61
C PHE A 378 30.64 21.33 -14.44
N PHE A 379 29.80 20.64 -13.69
CA PHE A 379 29.09 21.22 -12.57
C PHE A 379 29.15 20.37 -11.29
N SER A 380 28.88 21.04 -10.18
CA SER A 380 28.63 20.46 -8.86
C SER A 380 27.38 21.08 -8.26
N ASP A 381 26.53 20.28 -7.64
CA ASP A 381 25.28 20.72 -7.04
C ASP A 381 25.13 20.09 -5.66
N GLY A 382 24.99 20.92 -4.63
CA GLY A 382 24.88 20.49 -3.24
C GLY A 382 23.63 21.08 -2.59
N ARG A 383 22.78 20.21 -2.04
CA ARG A 383 21.47 20.58 -1.48
C ARG A 383 21.27 20.03 -0.08
N LEU A 384 20.63 20.82 0.76
CA LEU A 384 20.31 20.48 2.14
C LEU A 384 18.90 20.94 2.48
N MET A 385 18.08 20.05 3.06
CA MET A 385 16.73 20.34 3.51
C MET A 385 16.51 19.75 4.90
N THR A 386 15.86 20.49 5.80
CA THR A 386 15.51 19.99 7.12
C THR A 386 14.13 20.45 7.57
N ARG A 387 13.42 19.57 8.27
CA ARG A 387 12.13 19.88 8.88
C ARG A 387 12.36 20.51 10.26
N VAL A 388 12.08 21.81 10.40
CA VAL A 388 12.33 22.58 11.63
C VAL A 388 11.17 22.46 12.62
N PHE A 389 9.93 22.45 12.11
CA PHE A 389 8.70 22.24 12.87
C PHE A 389 7.81 21.20 12.17
N ASP A 390 6.78 20.68 12.85
CA ASP A 390 5.81 19.73 12.25
C ASP A 390 5.21 20.23 10.93
N THR A 391 5.11 21.56 10.80
CA THR A 391 4.49 22.27 9.69
C THR A 391 5.49 22.89 8.72
N LEU A 392 6.79 22.97 9.03
CA LEU A 392 7.76 23.79 8.30
C LEU A 392 9.05 23.03 7.97
N SER A 393 9.36 22.94 6.67
CA SER A 393 10.64 22.52 6.14
C SER A 393 11.35 23.69 5.47
N ILE A 394 12.66 23.82 5.71
CA ILE A 394 13.51 24.84 5.08
C ILE A 394 14.80 24.20 4.58
N GLY A 395 15.31 24.74 3.48
CA GLY A 395 16.55 24.25 2.90
C GLY A 395 17.23 25.29 2.02
N GLY A 396 18.41 24.92 1.54
CA GLY A 396 19.16 25.70 0.58
C GLY A 396 20.16 24.83 -0.17
N GLY A 397 20.62 25.35 -1.29
CA GLY A 397 21.57 24.67 -2.15
C GLY A 397 22.40 25.64 -2.97
N VAL A 398 23.45 25.09 -3.56
CA VAL A 398 24.33 25.80 -4.49
C VAL A 398 24.63 24.86 -5.65
N LEU A 399 24.38 25.32 -6.86
CA LEU A 399 24.85 24.72 -8.10
C LEU A 399 25.98 25.60 -8.63
N ALA A 400 27.14 25.02 -8.91
CA ALA A 400 28.33 25.76 -9.34
C ALA A 400 29.02 25.04 -10.50
N THR A 401 29.46 25.81 -11.49
CA THR A 401 30.33 25.37 -12.59
C THR A 401 31.74 25.90 -12.38
N SER A 402 32.63 25.81 -13.37
CA SER A 402 33.96 26.42 -13.27
C SER A 402 33.97 27.94 -13.37
N ILE A 403 32.88 28.56 -13.86
CA ILE A 403 32.77 30.02 -14.07
C ILE A 403 31.59 30.65 -13.32
N ASP A 404 30.50 29.90 -13.08
CA ASP A 404 29.25 30.43 -12.53
C ASP A 404 28.76 29.71 -11.28
N TYR A 405 27.82 30.35 -10.55
CA TYR A 405 27.08 29.68 -9.49
C TYR A 405 25.64 30.21 -9.37
N TYR A 406 24.75 29.32 -8.95
CA TYR A 406 23.37 29.57 -8.58
C TYR A 406 23.16 29.16 -7.11
N ALA A 407 22.88 30.12 -6.25
CA ALA A 407 22.60 29.90 -4.83
C ALA A 407 21.10 30.11 -4.56
N TYR A 408 20.46 29.12 -3.93
CA TYR A 408 19.01 29.13 -3.76
C TYR A 408 18.58 28.62 -2.37
N VAL A 409 17.40 29.06 -1.96
CA VAL A 409 16.74 28.71 -0.71
C VAL A 409 15.30 28.34 -0.98
N GLY A 410 14.74 27.46 -0.15
CA GLY A 410 13.34 27.10 -0.27
C GLY A 410 12.71 26.71 1.06
N MET A 411 11.38 26.75 1.06
CA MET A 411 10.53 26.54 2.22
C MET A 411 9.24 25.85 1.80
N ASP A 412 8.84 24.83 2.55
CA ASP A 412 7.52 24.20 2.46
C ASP A 412 6.83 24.33 3.83
N TYR A 413 5.71 25.06 3.85
CA TYR A 413 4.98 25.42 5.06
C TYR A 413 3.50 25.00 4.99
N GLN A 414 3.13 24.00 5.77
CA GLN A 414 1.75 23.55 5.96
C GLN A 414 1.07 24.37 7.06
N ILE A 415 0.37 25.44 6.68
CA ILE A 415 -0.27 26.39 7.62
C ILE A 415 -1.46 25.74 8.35
N THR A 416 -2.36 25.11 7.60
CA THR A 416 -3.54 24.37 8.10
C THR A 416 -3.74 23.10 7.27
N ASP A 417 -4.79 22.32 7.50
CA ASP A 417 -5.14 21.18 6.63
C ASP A 417 -5.57 21.58 5.22
N GLN A 418 -6.06 22.79 5.08
CA GLN A 418 -6.53 23.33 3.82
C GLN A 418 -5.59 24.38 3.24
N ALA A 419 -4.54 24.79 3.98
CA ALA A 419 -3.62 25.85 3.57
C ALA A 419 -2.15 25.39 3.56
N SER A 420 -1.45 25.58 2.43
CA SER A 420 -0.02 25.30 2.27
C SER A 420 0.68 26.38 1.46
N LEU A 421 1.92 26.70 1.82
CA LEU A 421 2.79 27.66 1.13
C LEU A 421 4.11 26.98 0.76
N LEU A 422 4.42 26.95 -0.54
CA LEU A 422 5.74 26.63 -1.07
C LEU A 422 6.42 27.92 -1.50
N PHE A 423 7.69 28.09 -1.14
CA PHE A 423 8.52 29.19 -1.59
C PHE A 423 9.89 28.65 -2.03
N ASN A 424 10.39 29.15 -3.14
CA ASN A 424 11.74 28.90 -3.63
C ASN A 424 12.27 30.20 -4.24
N GLY A 425 13.52 30.55 -3.97
CA GLY A 425 14.15 31.70 -4.60
C GLY A 425 15.65 31.55 -4.62
N GLY A 426 16.28 32.14 -5.63
CA GLY A 426 17.72 32.05 -5.82
C GLY A 426 18.31 33.22 -6.57
N ILE A 427 19.63 33.31 -6.50
CA ILE A 427 20.44 34.35 -7.13
C ILE A 427 21.65 33.71 -7.81
N PHE A 428 21.99 34.26 -8.98
CA PHE A 428 23.14 33.88 -9.79
C PHE A 428 24.32 34.84 -9.59
N ASN A 429 25.49 34.49 -10.11
CA ASN A 429 26.70 35.31 -10.01
C ASN A 429 26.69 36.55 -10.91
N ASP A 430 26.01 36.48 -12.05
CA ASP A 430 25.65 37.59 -12.96
C ASP A 430 24.72 38.63 -12.29
N LYS A 431 24.05 38.22 -11.18
CA LYS A 431 23.02 38.93 -10.38
C LYS A 431 21.58 38.65 -10.82
N ASP A 432 21.37 37.67 -11.68
CA ASP A 432 20.04 37.23 -12.09
C ASP A 432 19.32 36.57 -10.91
N THR A 433 18.00 36.66 -10.93
CA THR A 433 17.17 36.22 -9.80
C THR A 433 16.01 35.35 -10.24
N PHE A 434 15.72 34.35 -9.42
CA PHE A 434 14.57 33.47 -9.59
C PHE A 434 13.70 33.51 -8.34
N LEU A 435 12.38 33.50 -8.56
CA LEU A 435 11.37 33.44 -7.52
C LEU A 435 10.23 32.50 -7.92
N LEU A 436 9.84 31.63 -6.99
CA LEU A 436 8.64 30.81 -7.07
C LEU A 436 7.89 30.84 -5.74
N THR A 437 6.59 31.10 -5.79
CA THR A 437 5.68 31.03 -4.65
C THR A 437 4.41 30.30 -5.05
N GLN A 438 4.04 29.27 -4.30
CA GLN A 438 2.76 28.58 -4.48
C GLN A 438 1.97 28.58 -3.18
N LEU A 439 0.77 29.15 -3.21
CA LEU A 439 -0.17 29.15 -2.10
C LEU A 439 -1.38 28.31 -2.49
N ARG A 440 -1.72 27.32 -1.67
CA ARG A 440 -3.01 26.61 -1.75
C ARG A 440 -3.80 26.94 -0.50
N TRP A 441 -5.08 27.26 -0.66
CA TRP A 441 -6.01 27.53 0.43
C TRP A 441 -7.43 27.06 0.06
N HIS A 442 -7.85 25.93 0.61
CA HIS A 442 -9.13 25.28 0.28
C HIS A 442 -9.24 25.03 -1.23
N GLY A 443 -10.27 25.56 -1.89
CA GLY A 443 -10.43 25.50 -3.34
C GLY A 443 -9.61 26.55 -4.11
N PHE A 444 -8.87 27.44 -3.43
CA PHE A 444 -8.02 28.47 -4.04
C PHE A 444 -6.57 27.97 -4.20
N SER A 445 -5.97 28.24 -5.36
CA SER A 445 -4.55 28.03 -5.62
C SER A 445 -3.97 29.23 -6.36
N LEU A 446 -2.82 29.72 -5.90
CA LEU A 446 -2.01 30.75 -6.53
C LEU A 446 -0.61 30.17 -6.78
N SER A 447 -0.07 30.34 -7.99
CA SER A 447 1.32 30.04 -8.32
C SER A 447 1.92 31.26 -9.02
N TRP A 448 2.98 31.82 -8.46
CA TRP A 448 3.71 32.94 -9.02
C TRP A 448 5.16 32.53 -9.25
N ARG A 449 5.62 32.63 -10.49
CA ARG A 449 6.99 32.33 -10.91
C ARG A 449 7.55 33.55 -11.64
N LYS A 450 8.76 33.98 -11.31
CA LYS A 450 9.42 35.10 -11.95
C LYS A 450 10.91 34.80 -12.10
N PHE A 451 11.44 35.07 -13.28
CA PHE A 451 12.87 35.15 -13.54
C PHE A 451 13.18 36.59 -13.97
N THR A 452 14.30 37.12 -13.52
CA THR A 452 14.73 38.48 -13.83
C THR A 452 16.23 38.49 -14.05
N GLU A 453 16.62 38.79 -15.29
CA GLU A 453 17.96 39.02 -15.79
C GLU A 453 18.40 40.44 -15.42
N SER A 454 19.69 40.59 -15.15
CA SER A 454 20.23 41.78 -14.49
C SER A 454 21.20 42.60 -15.34
N ASP A 455 21.79 42.03 -16.40
CA ASP A 455 22.73 42.69 -17.30
C ASP A 455 22.71 42.01 -18.71
N ASP A 456 22.52 42.78 -19.79
CA ASP A 456 22.73 42.33 -21.20
C ASP A 456 24.22 42.03 -21.44
N ASN A 457 24.71 40.88 -20.97
CA ASN A 457 26.10 40.48 -21.17
C ASN A 457 26.18 39.58 -22.41
N SER A 458 27.17 39.81 -23.28
CA SER A 458 27.31 39.03 -24.52
C SER A 458 27.68 37.56 -24.30
N ASP A 459 28.17 37.22 -23.10
CA ASP A 459 28.67 35.88 -22.79
C ASP A 459 27.52 35.03 -22.20
N VAL A 460 27.30 33.83 -22.73
CA VAL A 460 26.33 32.85 -22.20
C VAL A 460 26.70 32.42 -20.78
N ASN A 461 25.80 32.66 -19.83
CA ASN A 461 25.93 32.32 -18.41
C ASN A 461 25.08 31.08 -18.04
N LEU A 462 25.30 30.58 -16.82
CA LEU A 462 24.51 29.47 -16.26
C LEU A 462 23.02 29.82 -16.11
N SER A 463 22.68 31.09 -15.86
CA SER A 463 21.30 31.56 -15.76
C SER A 463 20.56 31.35 -17.07
N ASP A 464 21.17 31.73 -18.19
CA ASP A 464 20.66 31.59 -19.56
C ASP A 464 20.42 30.12 -19.92
N LEU A 465 21.32 29.21 -19.51
CA LEU A 465 21.13 27.78 -19.70
C LEU A 465 19.95 27.22 -18.90
N LEU A 466 19.83 27.61 -17.63
CA LEU A 466 18.86 27.01 -16.71
C LEU A 466 17.45 27.56 -16.91
N PHE A 467 17.33 28.84 -17.24
CA PHE A 467 16.05 29.55 -17.30
C PHE A 467 15.67 30.04 -18.69
N TYR A 468 16.53 29.80 -19.71
CA TYR A 468 16.46 30.39 -21.04
C TYR A 468 16.72 31.92 -20.97
N ASN A 469 17.32 32.52 -22.00
CA ASN A 469 17.85 33.91 -22.02
C ASN A 469 16.74 34.99 -22.06
N ASP A 470 15.68 34.79 -21.28
CA ASP A 470 14.40 35.45 -21.44
C ASP A 470 13.80 35.78 -20.06
N ASP A 471 13.61 37.07 -19.78
CA ASP A 471 12.82 37.54 -18.66
C ASP A 471 11.39 37.00 -18.73
N TYR A 472 10.89 36.47 -17.62
CA TYR A 472 9.51 35.99 -17.57
C TYR A 472 8.83 36.13 -16.23
N GLU A 473 7.51 36.32 -16.31
CA GLU A 473 6.62 36.36 -15.15
C GLU A 473 5.34 35.58 -15.43
N ASN A 474 5.07 34.57 -14.59
CA ASN A 474 3.91 33.69 -14.70
C ASN A 474 3.12 33.71 -13.40
N ILE A 475 1.84 34.07 -13.49
CA ILE A 475 0.89 34.07 -12.37
C ILE A 475 -0.32 33.21 -12.76
N ASN A 476 -0.54 32.14 -12.00
CA ASN A 476 -1.68 31.23 -12.15
C ASN A 476 -2.55 31.28 -10.91
N ILE A 477 -3.82 31.63 -11.07
CA ILE A 477 -4.83 31.67 -10.02
C ILE A 477 -5.95 30.71 -10.41
N ASN A 478 -6.30 29.79 -9.53
CA ASN A 478 -7.49 28.95 -9.69
C ASN A 478 -8.31 28.97 -8.41
N TYR A 479 -9.63 28.95 -8.55
CA TYR A 479 -10.56 28.82 -7.46
C TYR A 479 -11.72 27.92 -7.88
N SER A 480 -12.06 26.93 -7.06
CA SER A 480 -13.24 26.10 -7.29
C SER A 480 -14.06 25.95 -6.01
N TYR A 481 -15.38 25.96 -6.14
CA TYR A 481 -16.28 25.85 -5.00
C TYR A 481 -17.60 25.19 -5.39
N ASN A 482 -18.03 24.22 -4.61
CA ASN A 482 -19.35 23.59 -4.72
C ASN A 482 -20.31 24.32 -3.77
N ILE A 483 -21.25 25.08 -4.32
CA ILE A 483 -22.25 25.84 -3.55
C ILE A 483 -23.19 24.87 -2.82
N ASN A 484 -23.57 23.79 -3.49
CA ASN A 484 -24.31 22.64 -2.96
C ASN A 484 -24.10 21.44 -3.91
N ASN A 485 -24.78 20.32 -3.65
CA ASN A 485 -24.63 19.10 -4.47
C ASN A 485 -25.02 19.26 -5.95
N ASP A 486 -25.81 20.29 -6.28
CA ASP A 486 -26.33 20.52 -7.63
C ASP A 486 -25.66 21.72 -8.32
N ASN A 487 -24.79 22.47 -7.65
CA ASN A 487 -24.26 23.74 -8.17
C ASN A 487 -22.77 23.85 -7.85
N SER A 488 -21.94 24.00 -8.88
CA SER A 488 -20.51 24.24 -8.75
C SER A 488 -20.09 25.45 -9.56
N PHE A 489 -19.05 26.12 -9.09
CA PHE A 489 -18.45 27.26 -9.74
C PHE A 489 -16.94 27.13 -9.75
N TYR A 490 -16.30 27.58 -10.81
CA TYR A 490 -14.85 27.69 -10.89
C TYR A 490 -14.43 29.02 -11.53
N LEU A 491 -13.23 29.45 -11.15
CA LEU A 491 -12.54 30.60 -11.68
C LEU A 491 -11.10 30.19 -11.96
N SER A 492 -10.57 30.57 -13.11
CA SER A 492 -9.18 30.38 -13.48
C SER A 492 -8.68 31.68 -14.12
N ALA A 493 -7.50 32.11 -13.73
CA ALA A 493 -6.83 33.26 -14.33
C ALA A 493 -5.35 32.94 -14.51
N VAL A 494 -4.82 33.27 -15.67
CA VAL A 494 -3.42 33.06 -16.04
C VAL A 494 -2.91 34.38 -16.60
N TYR A 495 -1.78 34.83 -16.08
CA TYR A 495 -0.97 35.89 -16.67
C TYR A 495 0.40 35.32 -16.94
N SER A 496 0.88 35.50 -18.16
CA SER A 496 2.21 35.08 -18.58
C SER A 496 2.81 36.19 -19.41
N ASP A 497 3.95 36.67 -18.99
CA ASP A 497 4.76 37.66 -19.66
C ASP A 497 6.12 37.03 -19.94
N PHE A 498 6.58 37.15 -21.18
CA PHE A 498 7.79 36.50 -21.66
C PHE A 498 8.46 37.45 -22.66
N SER A 499 9.73 37.79 -22.44
CA SER A 499 10.51 38.53 -23.43
C SER A 499 11.39 37.57 -24.20
N ILE A 500 11.31 37.59 -25.53
CA ILE A 500 12.25 36.87 -26.42
C ILE A 500 13.17 37.88 -27.07
N GLU A 501 14.47 37.71 -26.91
CA GLU A 501 15.44 38.44 -27.72
C GLU A 501 15.58 37.80 -29.10
N ASP A 502 15.13 38.50 -30.16
CA ASP A 502 15.31 38.03 -31.55
C ASP A 502 16.72 38.33 -32.06
N SER A 503 17.15 37.59 -33.08
CA SER A 503 18.39 37.65 -33.86
C SER A 503 18.89 39.04 -34.33
N ALA A 504 18.08 40.09 -34.14
CA ALA A 504 18.40 41.48 -34.45
C ALA A 504 18.64 42.35 -33.20
N PHE A 505 18.77 41.76 -32.00
CA PHE A 505 18.75 42.45 -30.70
C PHE A 505 17.46 43.26 -30.51
N ILE A 506 16.35 42.73 -31.03
CA ILE A 506 15.02 43.28 -30.83
C ILE A 506 14.34 42.42 -29.78
N THR A 507 14.22 42.96 -28.58
CA THR A 507 13.43 42.33 -27.51
C THR A 507 11.95 42.38 -27.91
N SER A 508 11.36 41.22 -28.16
CA SER A 508 9.93 41.04 -28.38
C SER A 508 9.30 40.53 -27.09
N THR A 509 8.53 41.38 -26.42
CA THR A 509 7.70 40.94 -25.29
C THR A 509 6.45 40.28 -25.85
N THR A 510 6.04 39.16 -25.26
CA THR A 510 4.76 38.49 -25.48
C THR A 510 4.04 38.38 -24.14
N THR A 511 3.03 39.22 -23.94
CA THR A 511 2.09 39.11 -22.84
C THR A 511 0.90 38.26 -23.24
N THR A 512 0.48 37.36 -22.36
CA THR A 512 -0.77 36.62 -22.49
C THR A 512 -1.53 36.68 -21.17
N THR A 513 -2.80 37.06 -21.26
CA THR A 513 -3.70 37.08 -20.11
C THR A 513 -4.93 36.27 -20.46
N SER A 514 -5.31 35.32 -19.60
CA SER A 514 -6.56 34.60 -19.73
C SER A 514 -7.32 34.56 -18.42
N PHE A 515 -8.64 34.61 -18.53
CA PHE A 515 -9.57 34.53 -17.42
C PHE A 515 -10.74 33.65 -17.84
N LYS A 516 -11.14 32.71 -16.99
CA LYS A 516 -12.28 31.83 -17.20
C LYS A 516 -13.13 31.74 -15.95
N LEU A 517 -14.43 31.82 -16.15
CA LEU A 517 -15.44 31.74 -15.12
C LEU A 517 -16.48 30.72 -15.54
N GLY A 518 -16.60 29.62 -14.80
CA GLY A 518 -17.59 28.60 -15.12
C GLY A 518 -18.58 28.37 -14.00
N TYR A 519 -19.82 28.10 -14.38
CA TYR A 519 -20.90 27.70 -13.50
C TYR A 519 -21.57 26.45 -14.06
N THR A 520 -21.65 25.42 -13.23
CA THR A 520 -22.30 24.16 -13.56
C THR A 520 -23.48 23.94 -12.64
N ARG A 521 -24.60 23.54 -13.23
CA ARG A 521 -25.79 23.07 -12.53
C ARG A 521 -26.14 21.65 -12.94
N TYR A 522 -26.21 20.75 -11.96
CA TYR A 522 -26.63 19.37 -12.12
C TYR A 522 -28.11 19.19 -11.80
N ASN A 523 -28.64 18.00 -12.09
CA ASN A 523 -29.99 17.56 -11.69
C ASN A 523 -31.12 18.51 -12.12
N LEU A 524 -30.97 19.14 -13.28
CA LEU A 524 -32.09 19.81 -13.95
C LEU A 524 -33.12 18.77 -14.42
N PRO A 525 -34.35 19.16 -14.81
CA PRO A 525 -35.35 18.23 -15.33
C PRO A 525 -34.76 17.30 -16.39
N LEU A 526 -35.18 16.02 -16.39
CA LEU A 526 -34.58 14.93 -17.19
C LEU A 526 -33.15 14.54 -16.76
N ASN A 527 -32.77 14.82 -15.51
CA ASN A 527 -31.40 14.60 -14.99
C ASN A 527 -30.34 15.32 -15.84
N SER A 528 -30.68 16.50 -16.37
CA SER A 528 -29.79 17.25 -17.26
C SER A 528 -28.74 18.04 -16.48
N GLN A 529 -27.63 18.34 -17.15
CA GLN A 529 -26.56 19.20 -16.67
C GLN A 529 -26.46 20.42 -17.57
N LEU A 530 -26.33 21.60 -16.96
CA LEU A 530 -26.06 22.87 -17.64
C LEU A 530 -24.68 23.37 -17.20
N ASN A 531 -23.81 23.71 -18.16
CA ASN A 531 -22.57 24.43 -17.93
C ASN A 531 -22.66 25.78 -18.66
N VAL A 532 -22.21 26.83 -17.99
CA VAL A 532 -22.07 28.17 -18.55
C VAL A 532 -20.66 28.64 -18.25
N ASP A 533 -19.93 28.99 -19.30
CA ASP A 533 -18.54 29.41 -19.22
C ASP A 533 -18.40 30.82 -19.82
N LEU A 534 -17.67 31.70 -19.13
CA LEU A 534 -17.32 33.02 -19.62
C LEU A 534 -15.80 33.09 -19.65
N GLY A 535 -15.24 33.41 -20.81
CA GLY A 535 -13.81 33.52 -21.02
C GLY A 535 -13.40 34.91 -21.47
N MET A 536 -12.18 35.28 -21.11
CA MET A 536 -11.41 36.34 -21.73
C MET A 536 -10.03 35.79 -22.03
N SER A 537 -9.49 36.05 -23.21
CA SER A 537 -8.09 35.81 -23.53
C SER A 537 -7.55 36.95 -24.36
N GLU A 538 -6.35 37.40 -24.02
CA GLU A 538 -5.62 38.45 -24.71
C GLU A 538 -4.18 37.95 -24.88
N SER A 539 -3.65 38.12 -26.09
CA SER A 539 -2.23 37.94 -26.40
C SER A 539 -1.70 39.19 -27.08
N ASP A 540 -0.39 39.41 -27.03
CA ASP A 540 0.23 40.55 -27.71
C ASP A 540 -0.16 40.64 -29.19
N ASP A 541 -0.32 41.88 -29.65
CA ASP A 541 -0.84 42.28 -30.97
C ASP A 541 -2.26 41.81 -31.32
N SER A 542 -3.03 41.26 -30.37
CA SER A 542 -4.43 40.88 -30.57
C SER A 542 -5.40 41.66 -29.69
N ASP A 543 -6.58 42.00 -30.24
CA ASP A 543 -7.67 42.53 -29.42
C ASP A 543 -8.14 41.46 -28.41
N PRO A 544 -8.48 41.84 -27.17
CA PRO A 544 -8.98 40.90 -26.17
C PRO A 544 -10.21 40.16 -26.70
N GLN A 545 -10.15 38.84 -26.67
CA GLN A 545 -11.23 37.94 -27.06
C GLN A 545 -12.09 37.62 -25.85
N TYR A 546 -13.39 37.88 -25.94
CA TYR A 546 -14.35 37.50 -24.91
C TYR A 546 -15.26 36.41 -25.45
N ASP A 547 -15.43 35.35 -24.69
CA ASP A 547 -16.24 34.21 -25.08
C ASP A 547 -17.29 33.84 -24.05
N VAL A 548 -18.41 33.33 -24.57
CA VAL A 548 -19.53 32.80 -23.78
C VAL A 548 -19.85 31.41 -24.29
N GLY A 549 -19.62 30.40 -23.46
CA GLY A 549 -19.98 29.01 -23.68
C GLY A 549 -21.24 28.63 -22.89
N LEU A 550 -22.11 27.84 -23.52
CA LEU A 550 -23.24 27.19 -22.87
C LEU A 550 -23.32 25.75 -23.34
N THR A 551 -23.26 24.79 -22.42
CA THR A 551 -23.42 23.37 -22.71
C THR A 551 -24.58 22.79 -21.91
N ILE A 552 -25.51 22.13 -22.58
CA ILE A 552 -26.59 21.36 -21.95
C ILE A 552 -26.39 19.89 -22.31
N ASN A 553 -26.31 19.02 -21.32
CA ASN A 553 -26.28 17.57 -21.49
C ASN A 553 -27.58 16.97 -20.95
N ILE A 554 -28.28 16.17 -21.75
CA ILE A 554 -29.52 15.49 -21.39
C ILE A 554 -29.33 13.98 -21.59
N PRO A 555 -29.28 13.18 -20.51
CA PRO A 555 -29.25 11.73 -20.65
C PRO A 555 -30.59 11.21 -21.18
N LEU A 556 -30.54 10.44 -22.27
CA LEU A 556 -31.69 9.81 -22.93
C LEU A 556 -31.67 8.30 -22.66
N GLY A 557 -32.14 7.91 -21.47
CA GLY A 557 -32.05 6.52 -21.00
C GLY A 557 -30.65 6.18 -20.48
N ALA A 558 -30.27 4.90 -20.53
CA ALA A 558 -29.01 4.42 -19.95
C ALA A 558 -27.80 4.52 -20.90
N SER A 559 -28.04 4.63 -22.22
CA SER A 559 -27.01 4.43 -23.24
C SER A 559 -26.79 5.62 -24.17
N HIS A 560 -27.59 6.68 -24.05
CA HIS A 560 -27.53 7.82 -24.97
C HIS A 560 -27.50 9.14 -24.21
N THR A 561 -26.76 10.11 -24.72
CA THR A 561 -26.72 11.48 -24.20
C THR A 561 -26.87 12.44 -25.38
N TYR A 562 -27.86 13.31 -25.30
CA TYR A 562 -27.94 14.47 -26.19
C TYR A 562 -27.19 15.63 -25.54
N SER A 563 -26.35 16.31 -26.31
CA SER A 563 -25.62 17.49 -25.86
C SER A 563 -25.84 18.63 -26.85
N HIS A 564 -26.07 19.83 -26.31
CA HIS A 564 -26.14 21.08 -27.06
C HIS A 564 -25.05 22.00 -26.55
N ASN A 565 -24.16 22.45 -27.42
CA ASN A 565 -23.09 23.38 -27.10
C ASN A 565 -23.28 24.64 -27.92
N SER A 566 -23.43 25.79 -27.28
CA SER A 566 -23.43 27.10 -27.92
C SER A 566 -22.20 27.87 -27.48
N TYR A 567 -21.54 28.51 -28.43
CA TYR A 567 -20.35 29.34 -28.19
C TYR A 567 -20.51 30.67 -28.93
N TYR A 568 -20.26 31.77 -28.24
CA TYR A 568 -20.29 33.10 -28.83
C TYR A 568 -18.99 33.84 -28.52
N ASN A 569 -18.27 34.24 -29.56
CA ASN A 569 -17.12 35.12 -29.45
C ASN A 569 -17.60 36.56 -29.64
N MET A 570 -17.54 37.37 -28.58
CA MET A 570 -18.02 38.76 -28.61
C MET A 570 -17.14 39.66 -29.48
N SER A 571 -15.86 39.34 -29.62
CA SER A 571 -14.87 40.14 -30.35
C SER A 571 -15.03 39.96 -31.86
N SER A 572 -15.12 38.72 -32.35
CA SER A 572 -15.44 38.45 -33.77
C SER A 572 -16.93 38.58 -34.10
N LYS A 573 -17.80 38.64 -33.08
CA LYS A 573 -19.28 38.62 -33.20
C LYS A 573 -19.79 37.35 -33.90
N GLU A 574 -19.09 36.25 -33.68
CA GLU A 574 -19.42 34.96 -34.26
C GLU A 574 -20.10 34.07 -33.22
N ALA A 575 -21.20 33.43 -33.64
CA ALA A 575 -21.90 32.42 -32.86
C ALA A 575 -21.73 31.07 -33.55
N SER A 576 -21.40 30.05 -32.79
CA SER A 576 -21.49 28.67 -33.23
C SER A 576 -22.34 27.86 -32.26
N HIS A 577 -23.01 26.84 -32.78
CA HIS A 577 -23.64 25.85 -31.95
C HIS A 577 -23.47 24.45 -32.55
N ARG A 578 -23.40 23.46 -31.65
CA ARG A 578 -23.27 22.05 -31.98
C ARG A 578 -24.28 21.24 -31.20
N ASP A 579 -25.15 20.54 -31.94
CA ASP A 579 -26.05 19.54 -31.41
C ASP A 579 -25.47 18.17 -31.68
N ASN A 580 -25.27 17.34 -30.65
CA ASN A 580 -24.74 16.00 -30.82
C ASN A 580 -25.45 14.95 -29.98
N ILE A 581 -25.47 13.72 -30.50
CA ILE A 581 -25.95 12.54 -29.79
C ILE A 581 -24.79 11.58 -29.63
N ASN A 582 -24.39 11.36 -28.39
CA ASN A 582 -23.44 10.31 -28.03
C ASN A 582 -24.20 9.03 -27.64
N SER A 583 -23.77 7.89 -28.15
CA SER A 583 -24.39 6.58 -27.91
C SER A 583 -23.35 5.55 -27.52
N TYR A 584 -23.55 4.90 -26.38
CA TYR A 584 -22.76 3.76 -25.91
C TYR A 584 -23.43 2.46 -26.34
N TRP A 585 -22.79 1.73 -27.25
CA TRP A 585 -23.28 0.45 -27.76
C TRP A 585 -22.74 -0.73 -26.94
N LEU A 586 -21.55 -0.56 -26.36
CA LEU A 586 -20.93 -1.47 -25.40
C LEU A 586 -20.33 -0.62 -24.28
N ASN A 587 -20.61 -0.96 -23.03
CA ASN A 587 -20.07 -0.26 -21.87
C ASN A 587 -20.05 -1.23 -20.69
N ASP A 588 -19.06 -2.12 -20.71
CA ASP A 588 -18.76 -3.03 -19.61
C ASP A 588 -17.43 -2.63 -18.95
N ALA A 589 -16.97 -3.43 -17.97
CA ALA A 589 -15.77 -3.12 -17.20
C ALA A 589 -14.48 -3.13 -18.05
N ASP A 590 -14.47 -3.91 -19.14
CA ASP A 590 -13.29 -4.18 -19.94
C ASP A 590 -13.34 -3.48 -21.29
N ASN A 591 -14.53 -3.19 -21.82
CA ASN A 591 -14.74 -2.67 -23.17
C ASN A 591 -15.77 -1.53 -23.19
N THR A 592 -15.43 -0.47 -23.90
CA THR A 592 -16.32 0.66 -24.17
C THR A 592 -16.32 0.97 -25.66
N PHE A 593 -17.49 0.90 -26.29
CA PHE A 593 -17.70 1.35 -27.67
C PHE A 593 -18.76 2.44 -27.70
N SER A 594 -18.38 3.62 -28.18
CA SER A 594 -19.30 4.74 -28.31
C SER A 594 -19.19 5.41 -29.67
N THR A 595 -20.31 5.99 -30.12
CA THR A 595 -20.37 6.79 -31.34
C THR A 595 -21.03 8.12 -31.05
N ASN A 596 -20.53 9.18 -31.65
CA ASN A 596 -21.09 10.50 -31.54
C ASN A 596 -21.41 11.04 -32.94
N ALA A 597 -22.61 11.53 -33.16
CA ALA A 597 -22.99 12.24 -34.38
C ALA A 597 -23.36 13.69 -34.01
N GLY A 598 -22.73 14.66 -34.68
CA GLY A 598 -22.88 16.08 -34.41
C GLY A 598 -23.30 16.88 -35.64
N LEU A 599 -24.14 17.89 -35.42
CA LEU A 599 -24.45 18.94 -36.39
C LEU A 599 -23.82 20.23 -35.86
N TYR A 600 -22.88 20.78 -36.63
CA TYR A 600 -22.20 22.02 -36.29
C TYR A 600 -22.66 23.16 -37.22
N TYR A 601 -23.03 24.28 -36.62
CA TYR A 601 -23.33 25.52 -37.32
C TYR A 601 -22.43 26.63 -36.78
N SER A 602 -21.86 27.43 -37.69
CA SER A 602 -21.20 28.69 -37.36
C SER A 602 -21.82 29.82 -38.17
N SER A 603 -21.90 31.01 -37.57
CA SER A 603 -22.29 32.24 -38.28
C SER A 603 -21.16 32.80 -39.15
N ASP A 604 -19.94 32.31 -38.97
CA ASP A 604 -18.81 32.67 -39.82
C ASP A 604 -18.99 32.10 -41.23
N LYS A 605 -18.77 32.95 -42.24
CA LYS A 605 -18.91 32.57 -43.65
C LYS A 605 -17.77 31.69 -44.15
N SER A 606 -16.61 31.68 -43.48
CA SER A 606 -15.52 30.73 -43.77
C SER A 606 -15.77 29.33 -43.23
N SER A 607 -16.69 29.18 -42.27
CA SER A 607 -16.95 27.92 -41.56
C SER A 607 -18.35 27.39 -41.92
N PRO A 608 -18.49 26.59 -43.00
CA PRO A 608 -19.80 26.10 -43.42
C PRO A 608 -20.44 25.20 -42.35
N THR A 609 -21.76 25.15 -42.35
CA THR A 609 -22.50 24.14 -41.56
C THR A 609 -21.99 22.76 -41.93
N SER A 610 -21.61 21.98 -40.93
CA SER A 610 -20.95 20.70 -41.11
C SER A 610 -21.57 19.62 -40.24
N VAL A 611 -21.42 18.38 -40.69
CA VAL A 611 -21.91 17.19 -40.01
C VAL A 611 -20.72 16.32 -39.69
N ASP A 612 -20.54 16.04 -38.41
CA ASP A 612 -19.44 15.22 -37.93
C ASP A 612 -19.94 13.90 -37.34
N ILE A 613 -19.13 12.87 -37.52
CA ILE A 613 -19.33 11.58 -36.86
C ILE A 613 -18.00 11.13 -36.26
N SER A 614 -18.06 10.62 -35.04
CA SER A 614 -16.94 9.93 -34.43
C SER A 614 -17.33 8.61 -33.81
N ALA A 615 -16.36 7.72 -33.74
CA ALA A 615 -16.46 6.43 -33.07
C ALA A 615 -15.24 6.26 -32.17
N SER A 616 -15.45 5.85 -30.93
CA SER A 616 -14.39 5.50 -29.99
C SER A 616 -14.56 4.06 -29.51
N TYR A 617 -13.45 3.35 -29.45
CA TYR A 617 -13.37 2.01 -28.89
C TYR A 617 -12.23 1.98 -27.87
N ALA A 618 -12.50 1.55 -26.65
CA ALA A 618 -11.50 1.35 -25.62
C ALA A 618 -11.62 -0.07 -25.05
N THR A 619 -10.48 -0.73 -24.86
CA THR A 619 -10.35 -2.03 -24.21
C THR A 619 -9.33 -1.94 -23.09
N ASN A 620 -9.66 -2.51 -21.94
CA ASN A 620 -8.88 -2.51 -20.70
C ASN A 620 -8.59 -3.96 -20.27
N GLY A 621 -8.02 -4.77 -21.17
CA GLY A 621 -7.70 -6.16 -20.89
C GLY A 621 -6.53 -6.31 -19.89
N ASP A 622 -6.33 -7.52 -19.38
CA ASP A 622 -5.26 -7.80 -18.42
C ASP A 622 -3.84 -7.71 -19.01
N GLN A 623 -3.69 -7.97 -20.32
CA GLN A 623 -2.40 -8.00 -21.01
C GLN A 623 -2.13 -6.76 -21.87
N ILE A 624 -3.15 -6.22 -22.55
CA ILE A 624 -3.04 -5.05 -23.43
C ILE A 624 -4.24 -4.12 -23.21
N LYS A 625 -3.97 -2.82 -23.01
CA LYS A 625 -5.00 -1.78 -23.10
C LYS A 625 -4.89 -1.12 -24.45
N SER A 626 -6.02 -0.74 -25.03
CA SER A 626 -6.06 0.03 -26.25
C SER A 626 -7.17 1.04 -26.22
N SER A 627 -6.94 2.21 -26.81
CA SER A 627 -8.00 3.12 -27.19
C SER A 627 -7.83 3.48 -28.66
N SER A 628 -8.95 3.60 -29.36
CA SER A 628 -9.00 3.96 -30.77
C SER A 628 -10.11 4.98 -30.95
N TYR A 629 -9.87 6.00 -31.75
CA TYR A 629 -10.87 7.01 -32.07
C TYR A 629 -10.77 7.35 -33.56
N LEU A 630 -11.93 7.43 -34.19
CA LEU A 630 -12.10 7.77 -35.60
C LEU A 630 -13.06 8.95 -35.67
N TYR A 631 -12.77 9.91 -36.53
CA TYR A 631 -13.56 11.10 -36.76
C TYR A 631 -13.63 11.40 -38.25
N ALA A 632 -14.79 11.80 -38.72
CA ALA A 632 -15.02 12.27 -40.06
C ALA A 632 -16.00 13.45 -40.04
N ASN A 633 -15.74 14.45 -40.87
CA ASN A 633 -16.58 15.62 -41.02
C ASN A 633 -16.94 15.84 -42.49
N SER A 634 -18.10 16.44 -42.74
CA SER A 634 -18.59 16.72 -44.10
C SER A 634 -17.75 17.76 -44.85
N ASP A 635 -16.85 18.47 -44.17
CA ASP A 635 -15.83 19.35 -44.78
C ASP A 635 -14.64 18.58 -45.40
N GLY A 636 -14.64 17.25 -45.30
CA GLY A 636 -13.56 16.41 -45.82
C GLY A 636 -12.48 16.05 -44.79
N THR A 637 -12.54 16.61 -43.58
CA THR A 637 -11.61 16.28 -42.50
C THR A 637 -11.86 14.86 -42.00
N MET A 638 -10.81 14.05 -41.95
CA MET A 638 -10.83 12.73 -41.35
C MET A 638 -9.64 12.58 -40.41
N SER A 639 -9.86 12.03 -39.22
CA SER A 639 -8.78 11.69 -38.32
C SER A 639 -8.98 10.34 -37.66
N GLY A 640 -7.87 9.71 -37.32
CA GLY A 640 -7.85 8.46 -36.60
C GLY A 640 -6.69 8.45 -35.63
N ASN A 641 -6.89 7.93 -34.43
CA ASN A 641 -5.81 7.65 -33.50
C ASN A 641 -6.00 6.27 -32.85
N ILE A 642 -4.87 5.63 -32.57
CA ILE A 642 -4.77 4.37 -31.87
C ILE A 642 -3.72 4.55 -30.78
N PHE A 643 -4.05 4.12 -29.58
CA PHE A 643 -3.17 4.04 -28.43
C PHE A 643 -3.14 2.59 -27.95
N LEU A 644 -1.95 2.11 -27.60
CA LEU A 644 -1.69 0.77 -27.08
C LEU A 644 -0.78 0.88 -25.87
N GLU A 645 -1.12 0.19 -24.78
CA GLU A 645 -0.31 0.12 -23.57
C GLU A 645 -0.18 -1.33 -23.10
N SER A 646 1.06 -1.73 -22.80
CA SER A 646 1.38 -3.05 -22.28
C SER A 646 2.71 -3.02 -21.53
N ASN A 647 2.77 -3.78 -20.44
CA ASN A 647 3.99 -3.96 -19.65
C ASN A 647 4.48 -5.39 -19.84
N ALA A 648 5.76 -5.56 -20.18
CA ALA A 648 6.41 -6.84 -20.35
C ALA A 648 7.36 -7.11 -19.18
N ILE A 649 7.28 -8.30 -18.62
CA ILE A 649 8.14 -8.76 -17.53
C ILE A 649 8.91 -9.95 -18.08
N LEU A 650 10.21 -9.80 -18.27
CA LEU A 650 11.08 -10.83 -18.82
C LEU A 650 12.04 -11.29 -17.74
N THR A 651 12.00 -12.59 -17.42
CA THR A 651 12.99 -13.20 -16.55
C THR A 651 13.93 -14.10 -17.36
N LYS A 652 14.81 -14.84 -16.68
CA LYS A 652 15.71 -15.77 -17.37
C LYS A 652 14.95 -16.90 -18.09
N ASN A 653 13.81 -17.31 -17.55
CA ASN A 653 13.10 -18.52 -18.00
C ASN A 653 11.71 -18.24 -18.57
N ASP A 654 11.05 -17.16 -18.16
CA ASP A 654 9.65 -16.88 -18.51
C ASP A 654 9.47 -15.42 -18.96
N GLY A 655 8.35 -15.16 -19.63
CA GLY A 655 7.93 -13.82 -20.04
C GLY A 655 6.44 -13.63 -19.79
N PHE A 656 6.06 -12.49 -19.23
CA PHE A 656 4.69 -12.15 -18.86
C PHE A 656 4.29 -10.80 -19.43
N LEU A 657 3.00 -10.63 -19.74
CA LEU A 657 2.42 -9.36 -20.15
C LEU A 657 1.34 -8.94 -19.16
N THR A 658 1.30 -7.66 -18.82
CA THR A 658 0.25 -7.08 -17.98
C THR A 658 0.00 -5.63 -18.30
N THR A 659 -1.20 -5.13 -18.02
CA THR A 659 -1.55 -3.70 -18.15
C THR A 659 -1.41 -2.91 -16.85
N LYS A 660 -1.03 -3.56 -15.75
CA LYS A 660 -0.82 -2.93 -14.45
C LYS A 660 0.62 -2.41 -14.35
N LYS A 661 0.88 -1.15 -14.71
CA LYS A 661 2.22 -0.53 -14.67
C LYS A 661 2.86 -0.62 -13.28
N SER A 662 4.09 -1.11 -13.21
CA SER A 662 4.93 -1.22 -12.01
C SER A 662 6.40 -1.41 -12.40
N ASP A 663 7.32 -1.16 -11.46
CA ASP A 663 8.76 -1.44 -11.58
C ASP A 663 9.16 -2.78 -10.95
N SER A 664 8.20 -3.47 -10.32
CA SER A 664 8.37 -4.76 -9.63
C SER A 664 7.02 -5.50 -9.54
N TYR A 665 7.05 -6.84 -9.62
CA TYR A 665 5.84 -7.65 -9.73
C TYR A 665 5.87 -8.92 -8.89
N PHE A 666 4.68 -9.39 -8.53
CA PHE A 666 4.42 -10.73 -8.03
C PHE A 666 3.73 -11.56 -9.11
N VAL A 667 4.19 -12.79 -9.31
CA VAL A 667 3.59 -13.76 -10.23
C VAL A 667 3.30 -15.05 -9.49
N ALA A 668 2.03 -15.44 -9.44
CA ALA A 668 1.62 -16.77 -9.03
C ALA A 668 1.29 -17.60 -10.27
N LYS A 669 1.96 -18.76 -10.42
CA LYS A 669 1.71 -19.70 -11.51
C LYS A 669 1.20 -21.01 -10.95
N ASN A 670 -0.02 -21.37 -11.29
CA ASN A 670 -0.61 -22.63 -10.87
C ASN A 670 -0.41 -23.71 -11.94
N ARG A 671 0.40 -24.72 -11.61
CA ARG A 671 0.76 -25.81 -12.55
C ARG A 671 -0.41 -26.71 -12.94
N THR A 672 -1.51 -26.71 -12.18
CA THR A 672 -2.73 -27.48 -12.49
C THR A 672 -3.66 -26.74 -13.46
N GLY A 673 -3.34 -25.49 -13.82
CA GLY A 673 -4.14 -24.66 -14.72
C GLY A 673 -5.25 -23.90 -14.01
N ARG A 674 -6.26 -23.48 -14.78
CA ARG A 674 -7.44 -22.79 -14.24
C ARG A 674 -8.29 -23.72 -13.38
N ILE A 675 -8.70 -23.22 -12.22
CA ILE A 675 -9.53 -23.94 -11.26
C ILE A 675 -10.99 -23.52 -11.44
N ASN A 676 -11.89 -24.51 -11.43
CA ASN A 676 -13.32 -24.24 -11.36
C ASN A 676 -13.76 -24.18 -9.89
N THR A 677 -14.14 -22.98 -9.45
CA THR A 677 -14.53 -22.67 -8.07
C THR A 677 -16.05 -22.61 -7.87
N ASP A 678 -16.85 -22.98 -8.87
CA ASP A 678 -18.32 -22.95 -8.76
C ASP A 678 -18.82 -23.74 -7.54
N GLY A 679 -19.34 -23.01 -6.55
CA GLY A 679 -19.87 -23.57 -5.30
C GLY A 679 -18.83 -24.15 -4.33
N LYS A 680 -17.53 -23.84 -4.52
CA LYS A 680 -16.41 -24.33 -3.71
C LYS A 680 -15.56 -23.17 -3.17
N PHE A 681 -14.92 -23.37 -2.02
CA PHE A 681 -13.99 -22.38 -1.48
C PHE A 681 -12.64 -22.50 -2.17
N SER A 682 -12.24 -21.47 -2.91
CA SER A 682 -10.93 -21.42 -3.59
C SER A 682 -9.77 -21.31 -2.60
N SER A 683 -8.59 -21.75 -3.01
CA SER A 683 -7.36 -21.43 -2.31
C SER A 683 -7.01 -19.96 -2.52
N VAL A 684 -6.45 -19.34 -1.49
CA VAL A 684 -6.08 -17.93 -1.54
C VAL A 684 -4.62 -17.75 -1.16
N ILE A 685 -3.99 -16.71 -1.70
CA ILE A 685 -2.69 -16.24 -1.24
C ILE A 685 -2.93 -15.02 -0.37
N GLN A 686 -2.51 -15.10 0.89
CA GLN A 686 -2.45 -13.95 1.77
C GLN A 686 -1.13 -13.22 1.56
N GLU A 687 -1.20 -11.97 1.12
CA GLU A 687 -0.07 -11.05 1.06
C GLU A 687 0.19 -10.47 2.46
N TYR A 688 1.47 -10.31 2.78
CA TYR A 688 1.97 -9.53 3.89
C TYR A 688 3.00 -8.52 3.37
N VAL A 689 2.90 -7.26 3.80
CA VAL A 689 3.79 -6.17 3.39
C VAL A 689 4.45 -5.62 4.65
N ASN A 690 5.77 -5.74 4.76
CA ASN A 690 6.53 -5.40 5.97
C ASN A 690 5.92 -6.03 7.23
N ASP A 691 5.58 -7.32 7.14
CA ASP A 691 4.97 -8.12 8.20
C ASP A 691 3.52 -7.73 8.61
N GLU A 692 2.90 -6.78 7.90
CA GLU A 692 1.47 -6.44 8.06
C GLU A 692 0.61 -7.15 7.01
N ALA A 693 -0.58 -7.61 7.39
CA ALA A 693 -1.49 -8.27 6.46
C ALA A 693 -1.95 -7.32 5.34
N GLY A 694 -1.64 -7.70 4.10
CA GLY A 694 -2.03 -7.00 2.87
C GLY A 694 -3.28 -7.62 2.23
N ARG A 695 -3.29 -7.64 0.90
CA ARG A 695 -4.43 -8.17 0.13
C ARG A 695 -4.52 -9.70 0.16
N THR A 696 -5.70 -10.21 -0.13
CA THR A 696 -5.93 -11.63 -0.42
C THR A 696 -6.08 -11.80 -1.93
N ILE A 697 -5.31 -12.71 -2.53
CA ILE A 697 -5.32 -13.00 -3.97
C ILE A 697 -5.99 -14.35 -4.17
N LEU A 698 -6.95 -14.44 -5.09
CA LEU A 698 -7.62 -15.69 -5.45
C LEU A 698 -6.72 -16.50 -6.39
N LEU A 699 -6.51 -17.79 -6.11
CA LEU A 699 -5.78 -18.71 -6.98
C LEU A 699 -6.75 -19.42 -7.95
N ASP A 700 -7.46 -18.66 -8.77
CA ASP A 700 -8.47 -19.22 -9.67
C ASP A 700 -7.91 -19.48 -11.08
N ASN A 701 -6.98 -18.65 -11.53
CA ASN A 701 -6.39 -18.77 -12.86
C ASN A 701 -5.05 -19.52 -12.84
N GLU A 702 -4.61 -19.94 -14.03
CA GLU A 702 -3.28 -20.53 -14.22
C GLU A 702 -2.16 -19.54 -13.90
N LEU A 703 -2.38 -18.26 -14.18
CA LEU A 703 -1.40 -17.19 -14.01
C LEU A 703 -2.08 -15.96 -13.41
N GLU A 704 -1.52 -15.48 -12.31
CA GLU A 704 -1.90 -14.23 -11.66
C GLU A 704 -0.71 -13.29 -11.63
N VAL A 705 -0.87 -12.08 -12.17
CA VAL A 705 0.19 -11.06 -12.23
C VAL A 705 -0.27 -9.81 -11.48
N HIS A 706 0.52 -9.42 -10.47
CA HIS A 706 0.20 -8.30 -9.59
C HIS A 706 1.35 -7.31 -9.48
N ALA A 707 1.05 -6.04 -9.71
CA ALA A 707 1.97 -4.94 -9.40
C ALA A 707 2.29 -4.91 -7.90
N LEU A 708 3.55 -4.61 -7.58
CA LEU A 708 4.06 -4.41 -6.23
C LEU A 708 4.54 -2.98 -6.04
N LYS A 709 4.54 -2.51 -4.79
CA LYS A 709 5.24 -1.28 -4.43
C LYS A 709 6.72 -1.61 -4.19
N SER A 710 7.61 -0.86 -4.83
CA SER A 710 9.05 -0.93 -4.59
C SER A 710 9.45 -0.62 -3.15
N TYR A 711 10.60 -1.18 -2.79
CA TYR A 711 11.27 -1.04 -1.50
C TYR A 711 10.43 -1.51 -0.31
N LYS A 712 9.71 -2.61 -0.51
CA LYS A 712 8.92 -3.27 0.54
C LYS A 712 9.27 -4.74 0.61
N LYS A 713 9.24 -5.28 1.82
CA LYS A 713 9.35 -6.72 2.06
C LYS A 713 7.97 -7.34 1.90
N TYR A 714 7.85 -8.33 1.03
CA TYR A 714 6.61 -9.07 0.82
C TYR A 714 6.78 -10.51 1.29
N SER A 715 5.72 -11.06 1.89
CA SER A 715 5.54 -12.49 2.07
C SER A 715 4.19 -12.88 1.50
N PHE A 716 4.16 -13.93 0.69
CA PHE A 716 2.95 -14.46 0.08
C PHE A 716 2.76 -15.88 0.59
N ASN A 717 1.68 -16.12 1.33
CA ASN A 717 1.40 -17.41 1.95
C ASN A 717 0.10 -18.00 1.40
N VAL A 718 0.14 -19.22 0.89
CA VAL A 718 -1.05 -19.93 0.41
C VAL A 718 -1.84 -20.44 1.61
N ASP A 719 -3.05 -19.93 1.82
CA ASP A 719 -4.00 -20.51 2.78
C ASP A 719 -4.77 -21.65 2.11
N GLN A 720 -4.63 -22.83 2.72
CA GLN A 720 -5.26 -24.08 2.29
C GLN A 720 -6.17 -24.69 3.36
N TYR A 721 -6.24 -24.11 4.57
CA TYR A 721 -6.96 -24.74 5.70
C TYR A 721 -8.48 -24.62 5.56
N SER A 722 -8.95 -23.58 4.88
CA SER A 722 -10.36 -23.27 4.64
C SER A 722 -10.83 -23.56 3.21
N SER A 723 -9.95 -24.13 2.37
CA SER A 723 -10.19 -24.36 0.94
C SER A 723 -10.68 -25.79 0.65
N ASP A 724 -11.50 -25.95 -0.39
CA ASP A 724 -11.84 -27.26 -0.98
C ASP A 724 -10.68 -27.78 -1.88
N PHE A 725 -9.55 -27.08 -1.92
CA PHE A 725 -8.36 -27.40 -2.69
C PHE A 725 -7.12 -27.54 -1.81
N PHE A 726 -6.17 -28.37 -2.24
CA PHE A 726 -4.86 -28.53 -1.61
C PHE A 726 -3.77 -27.97 -2.51
N ASN A 727 -2.68 -27.47 -1.93
CA ASN A 727 -1.51 -27.06 -2.69
C ASN A 727 -0.35 -28.04 -2.48
N ASP A 728 0.11 -28.67 -3.56
CA ASP A 728 1.33 -29.51 -3.58
C ASP A 728 2.57 -28.76 -4.11
N GLY A 729 2.41 -27.50 -4.48
CA GLY A 729 3.49 -26.62 -4.94
C GLY A 729 4.13 -25.85 -3.79
N GLU A 730 4.71 -24.70 -4.12
CA GLU A 730 5.21 -23.76 -3.14
C GLU A 730 4.05 -23.17 -2.34
N SER A 731 4.19 -23.14 -1.01
CA SER A 731 3.16 -22.63 -0.09
C SER A 731 3.48 -21.26 0.46
N ASN A 732 4.74 -20.82 0.35
CA ASN A 732 5.16 -19.48 0.71
C ASN A 732 6.31 -19.01 -0.17
N VAL A 733 6.42 -17.69 -0.31
CA VAL A 733 7.62 -17.00 -0.79
C VAL A 733 7.75 -15.69 -0.04
N GLU A 734 8.98 -15.30 0.27
CA GLU A 734 9.30 -14.04 0.95
C GLU A 734 10.48 -13.38 0.26
N ALA A 735 10.30 -12.13 -0.15
CA ALA A 735 11.32 -11.36 -0.83
C ALA A 735 11.04 -9.85 -0.77
N THR A 736 12.06 -9.06 -1.05
CA THR A 736 11.97 -7.61 -1.16
C THR A 736 11.64 -7.24 -2.60
N SER A 737 10.58 -6.45 -2.77
CA SER A 737 10.25 -5.83 -4.05
C SER A 737 11.23 -4.69 -4.29
N PHE A 738 12.03 -4.80 -5.34
CA PHE A 738 13.02 -3.81 -5.76
C PHE A 738 12.86 -3.54 -7.27
N PRO A 739 13.18 -2.35 -7.80
CA PRO A 739 13.01 -2.11 -9.23
C PRO A 739 13.77 -3.15 -10.08
N GLY A 740 13.10 -3.73 -11.08
CA GLY A 740 13.65 -4.80 -11.91
C GLY A 740 13.62 -6.18 -11.25
N THR A 741 12.64 -6.46 -10.39
CA THR A 741 12.50 -7.75 -9.70
C THR A 741 11.13 -8.39 -9.87
N LEU A 742 11.13 -9.71 -9.75
CA LEU A 742 9.94 -10.54 -9.72
C LEU A 742 9.97 -11.40 -8.46
N ILE A 743 8.84 -11.44 -7.75
CA ILE A 743 8.58 -12.43 -6.69
C ILE A 743 7.67 -13.50 -7.29
N ARG A 744 8.12 -14.75 -7.30
CA ARG A 744 7.43 -15.86 -7.93
C ARG A 744 6.92 -16.85 -6.91
N LEU A 745 5.72 -17.36 -7.15
CA LEU A 745 5.15 -18.47 -6.38
C LEU A 745 4.58 -19.53 -7.33
N ASP A 746 5.27 -20.64 -7.46
CA ASP A 746 4.86 -21.78 -8.28
C ASP A 746 3.96 -22.71 -7.46
N THR A 747 2.65 -22.51 -7.56
CA THR A 747 1.66 -23.33 -6.87
C THR A 747 1.26 -24.55 -7.71
N SER A 748 0.67 -25.55 -7.04
CA SER A 748 0.07 -26.71 -7.69
C SER A 748 -1.20 -27.07 -6.94
N VAL A 749 -2.27 -26.33 -7.22
CA VAL A 749 -3.52 -26.40 -6.48
C VAL A 749 -4.46 -27.44 -7.10
N GLY A 750 -4.76 -28.51 -6.38
CA GLY A 750 -5.64 -29.59 -6.82
C GLY A 750 -6.91 -29.72 -5.99
N GLU A 751 -7.98 -30.24 -6.58
CA GLU A 751 -9.25 -30.44 -5.89
C GLU A 751 -9.18 -31.57 -4.84
N LEU A 752 -9.70 -31.30 -3.64
CA LEU A 752 -9.93 -32.31 -2.61
C LEU A 752 -11.36 -32.85 -2.71
N LYS A 753 -11.50 -34.17 -2.65
CA LYS A 753 -12.79 -34.79 -2.33
C LYS A 753 -12.84 -35.04 -0.83
N SER A 754 -13.85 -34.46 -0.17
CA SER A 754 -14.15 -34.77 1.22
C SER A 754 -15.39 -35.67 1.31
N PHE A 755 -15.28 -36.73 2.09
CA PHE A 755 -16.39 -37.63 2.36
C PHE A 755 -16.42 -38.07 3.82
N ILE A 756 -17.63 -38.33 4.33
CA ILE A 756 -17.88 -38.87 5.66
C ILE A 756 -18.38 -40.32 5.50
N SER A 757 -17.88 -41.22 6.33
CA SER A 757 -18.31 -42.62 6.34
C SER A 757 -18.26 -43.19 7.75
N THR A 758 -19.20 -44.09 8.03
CA THR A 758 -19.17 -44.95 9.21
C THR A 758 -18.46 -46.25 8.85
N PHE A 759 -17.60 -46.76 9.73
CA PHE A 759 -16.90 -48.03 9.51
C PHE A 759 -17.29 -49.05 10.57
N VAL A 760 -17.71 -50.23 10.10
CA VAL A 760 -18.04 -51.38 10.94
C VAL A 760 -17.21 -52.60 10.56
N ASP A 761 -17.13 -53.58 11.45
CA ASP A 761 -16.63 -54.90 11.10
C ASP A 761 -17.70 -55.73 10.35
N ILE A 762 -17.36 -56.94 9.94
CA ILE A 762 -18.31 -57.84 9.28
C ILE A 762 -19.48 -58.27 10.19
N LYS A 763 -19.41 -58.03 11.51
CA LYS A 763 -20.49 -58.30 12.49
C LYS A 763 -21.40 -57.09 12.67
N GLY A 764 -20.96 -55.90 12.26
CA GLY A 764 -21.69 -54.64 12.41
C GLY A 764 -21.28 -53.85 13.65
N GLU A 765 -20.18 -54.22 14.29
CA GLU A 765 -19.60 -53.48 15.42
C GLU A 765 -18.75 -52.32 14.90
N LEU A 766 -18.84 -51.14 15.53
CA LEU A 766 -18.13 -49.94 15.10
C LEU A 766 -16.62 -50.11 15.20
N ILE A 767 -15.90 -49.65 14.18
CA ILE A 767 -14.44 -49.65 14.13
C ILE A 767 -13.91 -48.27 14.47
N ASP A 768 -13.07 -48.22 15.50
CA ASP A 768 -12.57 -46.99 16.10
C ASP A 768 -11.10 -46.66 15.78
N SER A 769 -10.51 -47.42 14.86
CA SER A 769 -9.14 -47.22 14.38
C SER A 769 -9.08 -47.33 12.86
N VAL A 770 -9.54 -46.30 12.14
CA VAL A 770 -9.50 -46.22 10.68
C VAL A 770 -8.51 -45.14 10.24
N GLU A 771 -7.69 -45.45 9.25
CA GLU A 771 -6.65 -44.58 8.71
C GLU A 771 -6.67 -44.59 7.18
N CYS A 772 -6.32 -43.46 6.56
CA CYS A 772 -6.07 -43.38 5.13
C CYS A 772 -4.58 -43.59 4.85
N VAL A 773 -4.24 -44.53 3.96
CA VAL A 773 -2.87 -44.83 3.53
C VAL A 773 -2.74 -44.70 2.02
N GLY A 774 -1.75 -43.93 1.55
CA GLY A 774 -1.46 -43.73 0.13
C GLY A 774 -1.13 -42.28 -0.20
N ARG A 775 -0.68 -42.03 -1.43
CA ARG A 775 -0.29 -40.66 -1.89
C ARG A 775 -1.49 -39.71 -2.02
N GLY A 776 -2.70 -40.25 -2.14
CA GLY A 776 -3.94 -39.46 -2.16
C GLY A 776 -4.47 -39.05 -0.79
N CYS A 777 -3.91 -39.54 0.32
CA CYS A 777 -4.42 -39.22 1.66
C CYS A 777 -3.93 -37.86 2.13
N VAL A 778 -4.86 -36.98 2.53
CA VAL A 778 -4.54 -35.64 3.05
C VAL A 778 -4.87 -35.52 4.53
N GLN A 779 -6.11 -35.86 4.90
CA GLN A 779 -6.58 -35.75 6.27
C GLN A 779 -7.56 -36.88 6.60
N THR A 780 -7.50 -37.38 7.83
CA THR A 780 -8.49 -38.28 8.42
C THR A 780 -8.85 -37.72 9.79
N GLU A 781 -10.13 -37.44 10.01
CA GLU A 781 -10.65 -36.89 11.25
C GLU A 781 -11.76 -37.77 11.80
N ARG A 782 -11.65 -38.13 13.07
CA ARG A 782 -12.70 -38.88 13.77
C ARG A 782 -13.71 -37.89 14.33
N LEU A 783 -14.95 -37.96 13.85
CA LEU A 783 -16.03 -37.07 14.31
C LEU A 783 -16.68 -37.61 15.60
N VAL A 784 -17.01 -38.90 15.60
CA VAL A 784 -17.56 -39.65 16.74
C VAL A 784 -17.09 -41.11 16.65
N GLU A 785 -17.52 -41.97 17.58
CA GLU A 785 -17.26 -43.42 17.53
C GLU A 785 -17.73 -44.03 16.20
N GLY A 786 -16.80 -44.70 15.50
CA GLY A 786 -17.02 -45.31 14.19
C GLY A 786 -17.26 -44.37 13.00
N VAL A 787 -17.37 -43.05 13.17
CA VAL A 787 -17.64 -42.08 12.09
C VAL A 787 -16.42 -41.22 11.80
N TYR A 788 -15.99 -41.23 10.54
CA TYR A 788 -14.78 -40.56 10.09
C TYR A 788 -15.04 -39.66 8.89
N GLN A 789 -14.37 -38.52 8.87
CA GLN A 789 -14.25 -37.65 7.70
C GLN A 789 -12.87 -37.82 7.07
N PHE A 790 -12.85 -38.01 5.76
CA PHE A 790 -11.63 -38.09 4.97
C PHE A 790 -11.55 -36.92 4.00
N LYS A 791 -10.34 -36.45 3.75
CA LYS A 791 -9.99 -35.58 2.62
C LYS A 791 -8.94 -36.30 1.78
N VAL A 792 -9.25 -36.51 0.50
CA VAL A 792 -8.38 -37.23 -0.43
C VAL A 792 -8.21 -36.46 -1.75
N LYS A 793 -7.03 -36.63 -2.35
CA LYS A 793 -6.69 -36.05 -3.66
C LYS A 793 -7.29 -36.92 -4.76
N LYS A 794 -8.12 -36.34 -5.63
CA LYS A 794 -8.82 -37.08 -6.69
C LYS A 794 -7.87 -37.84 -7.63
N SER A 795 -6.70 -37.28 -7.93
CA SER A 795 -5.77 -37.77 -8.94
C SER A 795 -4.74 -38.80 -8.43
N LEU A 796 -4.75 -39.15 -7.14
CA LEU A 796 -3.72 -40.01 -6.54
C LEU A 796 -4.32 -41.21 -5.80
N PRO A 797 -3.67 -42.39 -5.85
CA PRO A 797 -4.18 -43.60 -5.24
C PRO A 797 -4.14 -43.51 -3.71
N TYR A 798 -5.19 -44.01 -3.07
CA TYR A 798 -5.33 -44.13 -1.62
C TYR A 798 -6.10 -45.40 -1.24
N LYS A 799 -5.93 -45.84 0.01
CA LYS A 799 -6.68 -46.93 0.63
C LYS A 799 -7.11 -46.52 2.02
N ILE A 800 -8.30 -46.96 2.43
CA ILE A 800 -8.74 -46.83 3.82
C ILE A 800 -8.48 -48.18 4.49
N ILE A 801 -7.80 -48.16 5.64
CA ILE A 801 -7.45 -49.36 6.39
C ILE A 801 -7.85 -49.23 7.86
N SER A 802 -8.05 -50.37 8.50
CA SER A 802 -8.07 -50.49 9.95
C SER A 802 -7.06 -51.56 10.33
N ARG A 803 -6.12 -51.31 11.25
CA ARG A 803 -5.18 -52.32 11.81
C ARG A 803 -4.49 -53.29 10.83
N LYS A 804 -4.29 -52.85 9.56
CA LYS A 804 -3.71 -53.56 8.38
C LYS A 804 -4.73 -54.23 7.47
N GLU A 805 -6.00 -54.24 7.83
CA GLU A 805 -7.09 -54.70 6.99
C GLU A 805 -7.67 -53.58 6.11
N GLN A 806 -7.96 -53.88 4.84
CA GLN A 806 -8.52 -52.91 3.89
C GLN A 806 -10.04 -52.75 4.10
N CYS A 807 -10.50 -51.50 4.10
CA CYS A 807 -11.91 -51.17 4.14
C CYS A 807 -12.50 -51.03 2.74
N VAL A 808 -13.74 -51.48 2.59
CA VAL A 808 -14.49 -51.43 1.33
C VAL A 808 -15.37 -50.20 1.36
N ILE A 809 -15.18 -49.31 0.39
CA ILE A 809 -15.94 -48.07 0.24
C ILE A 809 -16.45 -47.94 -1.21
N PRO A 810 -17.53 -47.19 -1.46
CA PRO A 810 -17.99 -46.87 -2.81
C PRO A 810 -16.98 -46.06 -3.61
N SER A 811 -17.08 -46.12 -4.94
CA SER A 811 -16.31 -45.22 -5.79
C SER A 811 -16.72 -43.76 -5.55
N LEU A 812 -15.73 -42.90 -5.29
CA LEU A 812 -15.96 -41.46 -5.12
C LEU A 812 -16.36 -40.75 -6.41
N ASP A 813 -16.20 -41.37 -7.59
CA ASP A 813 -16.54 -40.73 -8.87
C ASP A 813 -18.03 -40.83 -9.22
N ASN A 814 -18.75 -41.78 -8.61
CA ASN A 814 -20.18 -42.00 -8.84
C ASN A 814 -21.08 -41.51 -7.68
N SER A 815 -20.49 -40.97 -6.61
CA SER A 815 -21.24 -40.51 -5.42
C SER A 815 -21.47 -39.00 -5.46
N ASP A 816 -22.71 -38.58 -5.73
CA ASP A 816 -23.15 -37.17 -5.58
C ASP A 816 -23.18 -36.73 -4.09
N SER A 817 -23.17 -37.70 -3.18
CA SER A 817 -23.23 -37.48 -1.74
C SER A 817 -21.82 -37.43 -1.13
N ARG A 818 -21.52 -36.37 -0.36
CA ARG A 818 -20.34 -36.30 0.53
C ARG A 818 -20.45 -37.26 1.73
N ASN A 819 -21.53 -38.03 1.86
CA ASN A 819 -21.73 -39.05 2.89
C ASN A 819 -21.88 -40.43 2.24
N LEU A 820 -20.94 -41.34 2.50
CA LEU A 820 -20.90 -42.69 1.96
C LEU A 820 -21.68 -43.71 2.80
N GLY A 821 -22.34 -43.27 3.87
CA GLY A 821 -23.12 -44.14 4.75
C GLY A 821 -22.25 -45.08 5.58
N GLU A 822 -22.75 -46.30 5.79
CA GLU A 822 -22.06 -47.37 6.51
C GLU A 822 -21.24 -48.22 5.54
N ASN A 823 -19.96 -48.38 5.85
CA ASN A 823 -18.99 -49.17 5.11
C ASN A 823 -18.29 -50.14 6.07
N PHE A 824 -17.66 -51.18 5.53
CA PHE A 824 -17.07 -52.22 6.37
C PHE A 824 -15.60 -52.47 6.07
N CYS A 825 -14.85 -52.91 7.08
CA CYS A 825 -13.47 -53.35 6.92
C CYS A 825 -13.38 -54.88 6.85
N MET A 826 -12.54 -55.38 5.95
CA MET A 826 -12.27 -56.81 5.82
C MET A 826 -11.60 -57.34 7.10
N PRO A 827 -11.77 -58.62 7.45
CA PRO A 827 -11.01 -59.22 8.53
C PRO A 827 -9.61 -59.65 8.08
N SER A 828 -8.70 -59.88 9.04
CA SER A 828 -7.47 -60.63 8.80
C SER A 828 -7.80 -62.10 8.52
N PHE A 829 -7.29 -62.62 7.40
CA PHE A 829 -7.43 -64.03 7.03
C PHE A 829 -6.22 -64.84 7.50
N GLU A 830 -6.45 -66.08 7.96
CA GLU A 830 -5.38 -66.99 8.35
C GLU A 830 -4.78 -67.69 7.12
N ASP A 831 -3.46 -67.58 6.91
CA ASP A 831 -2.73 -68.21 5.78
C ASP A 831 -2.62 -69.75 5.88
N SER A 832 -3.15 -70.36 6.94
CA SER A 832 -2.91 -71.76 7.32
C SER A 832 -3.80 -72.79 6.61
N TYR A 833 -4.88 -72.36 5.93
CA TYR A 833 -5.83 -73.25 5.23
C TYR A 833 -5.90 -72.87 3.74
N SER A 834 -5.11 -73.55 2.91
CA SER A 834 -4.69 -73.09 1.56
C SER A 834 -5.76 -72.90 0.48
N ASP A 835 -7.04 -73.22 0.73
CA ASP A 835 -8.08 -73.22 -0.31
C ASP A 835 -9.23 -72.24 -0.03
N TYR A 836 -9.30 -71.64 1.18
CA TYR A 836 -10.40 -70.74 1.57
C TYR A 836 -9.89 -69.56 2.42
N GLN A 837 -10.41 -68.36 2.16
CA GLN A 837 -10.13 -67.18 2.98
C GLN A 837 -10.94 -67.26 4.29
N LEU A 838 -10.28 -67.75 5.33
CA LEU A 838 -10.86 -68.00 6.65
C LEU A 838 -10.40 -66.93 7.64
N ALA A 839 -11.35 -66.21 8.23
CA ALA A 839 -11.09 -65.26 9.31
C ALA A 839 -11.59 -65.81 10.64
N LYS A 840 -10.84 -65.54 11.71
CA LYS A 840 -11.17 -65.94 13.07
C LYS A 840 -11.16 -64.73 14.00
N PHE A 841 -12.28 -64.50 14.67
CA PHE A 841 -12.47 -63.39 15.60
C PHE A 841 -12.33 -63.87 17.06
N SER A 842 -12.35 -62.92 18.01
CA SER A 842 -12.20 -63.16 19.47
C SER A 842 -13.25 -64.10 20.08
N ASP A 843 -14.35 -64.35 19.39
CA ASP A 843 -15.45 -65.28 19.71
C ASP A 843 -15.18 -66.72 19.25
N ASN A 844 -14.01 -67.02 18.65
CA ASN A 844 -13.60 -68.35 18.20
C ASN A 844 -14.42 -68.91 17.00
N ASP A 845 -15.33 -68.13 16.43
CA ASP A 845 -16.11 -68.46 15.24
C ASP A 845 -15.29 -68.29 13.95
N TYR A 846 -15.60 -69.12 12.95
CA TYR A 846 -14.99 -69.14 11.63
C TYR A 846 -15.85 -68.38 10.62
N TYR A 847 -15.23 -67.45 9.89
CA TYR A 847 -15.86 -66.69 8.81
C TYR A 847 -15.19 -67.01 7.48
N TYR A 848 -15.93 -67.64 6.57
CA TYR A 848 -15.46 -67.98 5.23
C TYR A 848 -15.89 -66.87 4.26
N PHE A 849 -14.94 -66.19 3.63
CA PHE A 849 -15.26 -65.26 2.55
C PHE A 849 -15.58 -66.01 1.26
N ILE A 850 -16.75 -65.74 0.68
CA ILE A 850 -17.28 -66.43 -0.50
C ILE A 850 -17.08 -65.59 -1.77
N GLY A 851 -16.86 -64.28 -1.64
CA GLY A 851 -16.63 -63.40 -2.77
C GLY A 851 -17.65 -62.27 -2.91
N LYS A 852 -17.51 -61.55 -4.01
CA LYS A 852 -18.27 -60.35 -4.38
C LYS A 852 -19.31 -60.68 -5.47
N PHE A 853 -20.56 -60.26 -5.26
CA PHE A 853 -21.69 -60.58 -6.15
C PHE A 853 -22.45 -59.32 -6.58
N THR A 854 -22.98 -59.31 -7.80
CA THR A 854 -23.92 -58.29 -8.31
C THR A 854 -25.35 -58.82 -8.48
N ASP A 855 -25.53 -60.13 -8.62
CA ASP A 855 -26.83 -60.74 -8.84
C ASP A 855 -27.46 -61.18 -7.51
N ASP A 856 -28.39 -60.35 -7.03
CA ASP A 856 -29.16 -60.61 -5.80
C ASP A 856 -29.96 -61.93 -5.86
N SER A 857 -30.32 -62.42 -7.06
CA SER A 857 -31.08 -63.67 -7.20
C SER A 857 -30.24 -64.91 -6.86
N ILE A 858 -28.95 -64.89 -7.19
CA ILE A 858 -27.98 -65.93 -6.84
C ILE A 858 -27.76 -65.90 -5.32
N VAL A 859 -27.53 -64.72 -4.75
CA VAL A 859 -27.32 -64.51 -3.31
C VAL A 859 -28.50 -65.07 -2.51
N GLU A 860 -29.75 -64.73 -2.87
CA GLU A 860 -30.95 -65.21 -2.19
C GLU A 860 -31.17 -66.73 -2.32
N THR A 861 -30.80 -67.31 -3.46
CA THR A 861 -30.90 -68.77 -3.67
C THR A 861 -29.98 -69.52 -2.72
N TYR A 862 -28.72 -69.09 -2.58
CA TYR A 862 -27.75 -69.71 -1.69
C TYR A 862 -28.01 -69.40 -0.21
N LYS A 863 -28.47 -68.19 0.12
CA LYS A 863 -28.91 -67.83 1.47
C LYS A 863 -29.97 -68.80 2.00
N LYS A 864 -30.95 -69.18 1.16
CA LYS A 864 -31.97 -70.18 1.50
C LYS A 864 -31.42 -71.61 1.62
N LYS A 865 -30.36 -71.96 0.85
CA LYS A 865 -29.67 -73.25 1.00
C LYS A 865 -28.91 -73.31 2.32
N PHE A 866 -28.12 -72.29 2.65
CA PHE A 866 -27.30 -72.24 3.86
C PHE A 866 -28.11 -72.10 5.16
N MET A 867 -29.26 -71.43 5.15
CA MET A 867 -30.15 -71.37 6.32
C MET A 867 -30.69 -72.75 6.75
N LYS A 868 -30.68 -73.76 5.87
CA LYS A 868 -31.09 -75.13 6.22
C LYS A 868 -29.97 -75.96 6.87
N SER A 869 -28.71 -75.53 6.75
CA SER A 869 -27.51 -76.25 7.23
C SER A 869 -27.02 -75.79 8.61
N GLY A 870 -27.65 -74.78 9.22
CA GLY A 870 -27.28 -74.28 10.55
C GLY A 870 -26.09 -73.31 10.57
N VAL A 871 -25.61 -72.87 9.40
CA VAL A 871 -24.58 -71.83 9.24
C VAL A 871 -25.23 -70.46 9.05
N VAL A 872 -24.58 -69.41 9.54
CA VAL A 872 -25.11 -68.04 9.51
C VAL A 872 -24.58 -67.32 8.27
N PHE A 873 -25.50 -66.84 7.44
CA PHE A 873 -25.20 -66.10 6.23
C PHE A 873 -25.03 -64.61 6.56
N VAL A 874 -23.84 -64.05 6.33
CA VAL A 874 -23.52 -62.65 6.59
C VAL A 874 -23.33 -61.93 5.26
N GLU A 875 -24.13 -60.90 5.04
CA GLU A 875 -24.17 -60.10 3.81
C GLU A 875 -23.82 -58.65 4.14
N ARG A 876 -22.93 -58.04 3.36
CA ARG A 876 -22.59 -56.62 3.44
C ARG A 876 -22.72 -56.00 2.04
N LYS A 877 -23.54 -54.95 1.90
CA LYS A 877 -23.77 -54.28 0.62
C LYS A 877 -23.02 -52.96 0.56
N VAL A 878 -22.19 -52.78 -0.46
CA VAL A 878 -21.47 -51.52 -0.75
C VAL A 878 -21.48 -51.30 -2.26
N ASP A 879 -21.87 -50.09 -2.70
CA ASP A 879 -21.85 -49.68 -4.11
C ASP A 879 -22.55 -50.64 -5.10
N GLY A 880 -23.70 -51.19 -4.67
CA GLY A 880 -24.47 -52.16 -5.46
C GLY A 880 -23.89 -53.58 -5.51
N PHE A 881 -22.82 -53.86 -4.77
CA PHE A 881 -22.22 -55.19 -4.62
C PHE A 881 -22.54 -55.81 -3.26
N SER A 882 -22.84 -57.11 -3.27
CA SER A 882 -23.04 -57.92 -2.06
C SER A 882 -21.77 -58.74 -1.77
N TYR A 883 -21.13 -58.47 -0.63
CA TYR A 883 -20.00 -59.20 -0.10
C TYR A 883 -20.50 -60.25 0.89
N ILE A 884 -20.18 -61.52 0.62
CA ILE A 884 -20.79 -62.65 1.33
C ILE A 884 -19.76 -63.37 2.20
N PHE A 885 -20.14 -63.61 3.45
CA PHE A 885 -19.39 -64.41 4.42
C PHE A 885 -20.29 -65.50 5.01
N ILE A 886 -19.74 -66.68 5.23
CA ILE A 886 -20.41 -67.76 5.96
C ILE A 886 -19.78 -67.88 7.34
N LYS A 887 -20.58 -67.62 8.37
CA LYS A 887 -20.22 -67.78 9.78
C LYS A 887 -20.57 -69.20 10.24
N SER A 888 -19.61 -69.83 10.91
CA SER A 888 -19.75 -71.17 11.50
C SER A 888 -18.96 -71.26 12.81
N ASP A 889 -19.50 -71.93 13.83
CA ASP A 889 -18.82 -72.21 15.10
C ASP A 889 -17.78 -73.35 15.00
N ARG A 890 -17.73 -74.01 13.84
CA ARG A 890 -16.85 -75.12 13.50
C ARG A 890 -16.35 -75.00 12.05
N LEU A 891 -15.31 -75.77 11.71
CA LEU A 891 -14.93 -75.93 10.30
C LEU A 891 -16.06 -76.57 9.50
N LEU A 892 -16.31 -76.06 8.29
CA LEU A 892 -17.40 -76.54 7.42
C LEU A 892 -17.16 -78.00 7.01
N VAL A 893 -18.22 -78.81 7.00
CA VAL A 893 -18.15 -80.21 6.54
C VAL A 893 -18.23 -80.28 5.01
N LYS A 894 -17.82 -81.41 4.43
CA LYS A 894 -17.66 -81.60 2.97
C LYS A 894 -18.87 -81.16 2.12
N ASN A 895 -20.10 -81.35 2.60
CA ASN A 895 -21.30 -80.91 1.88
C ASN A 895 -21.46 -79.39 1.90
N GLU A 896 -21.19 -78.73 3.02
CA GLU A 896 -21.23 -77.27 3.16
C GLU A 896 -20.12 -76.62 2.33
N LEU A 897 -18.93 -77.24 2.29
CA LEU A 897 -17.83 -76.80 1.42
C LEU A 897 -18.15 -76.93 -0.07
N ASN A 898 -18.91 -77.96 -0.49
CA ASN A 898 -19.38 -78.07 -1.88
C ASN A 898 -20.33 -76.92 -2.25
N ASP A 899 -21.25 -76.57 -1.34
CA ASP A 899 -22.16 -75.43 -1.55
C ASP A 899 -21.40 -74.09 -1.60
N VAL A 900 -20.36 -73.94 -0.77
CA VAL A 900 -19.45 -72.78 -0.80
C VAL A 900 -18.69 -72.71 -2.12
N ASN A 901 -18.12 -73.81 -2.61
CA ASN A 901 -17.43 -73.88 -3.90
C ASN A 901 -18.36 -73.58 -5.07
N GLU A 902 -19.60 -74.09 -5.04
CA GLU A 902 -20.60 -73.80 -6.06
C GLU A 902 -20.94 -72.31 -6.07
N MET A 903 -21.15 -71.69 -4.91
CA MET A 903 -21.44 -70.26 -4.79
C MET A 903 -20.24 -69.38 -5.21
N MET A 904 -19.02 -69.73 -4.80
CA MET A 904 -17.78 -69.04 -5.18
C MET A 904 -17.57 -69.04 -6.70
N SER A 905 -18.11 -70.01 -7.45
CA SER A 905 -18.03 -70.05 -8.91
C SER A 905 -18.85 -68.94 -9.61
N PHE A 906 -19.81 -68.35 -8.90
CA PHE A 906 -20.63 -67.23 -9.38
C PHE A 906 -20.12 -65.86 -8.89
N ALA A 907 -19.05 -65.84 -8.08
CA ALA A 907 -18.45 -64.59 -7.60
C ALA A 907 -17.67 -63.89 -8.73
N LEU A 908 -17.70 -62.55 -8.74
CA LEU A 908 -16.99 -61.73 -9.73
C LEU A 908 -15.47 -61.75 -9.54
N GLU A 909 -14.98 -61.94 -8.31
CA GLU A 909 -13.57 -62.00 -7.94
C GLU A 909 -13.36 -62.99 -6.77
N ASN A 910 -12.40 -63.92 -6.90
CA ASN A 910 -11.99 -64.87 -5.86
C ASN A 910 -10.53 -64.69 -5.37
N ASN A 911 -9.77 -63.73 -5.92
CA ASN A 911 -8.40 -63.43 -5.49
C ASN A 911 -8.30 -61.98 -5.02
N LEU A 912 -7.68 -61.77 -3.85
CA LEU A 912 -7.40 -60.46 -3.26
C LEU A 912 -6.35 -59.71 -4.09
N GLU A 913 -6.77 -58.88 -5.02
CA GLU A 913 -6.17 -57.55 -5.21
C GLU A 913 -7.28 -56.56 -5.61
N PRO A 914 -8.02 -55.97 -4.64
CA PRO A 914 -8.90 -54.86 -4.96
C PRO A 914 -8.02 -53.63 -5.15
N TYR A 915 -7.61 -53.39 -6.40
CA TYR A 915 -7.21 -52.08 -6.86
C TYR A 915 -8.41 -51.14 -6.71
N VAL A 916 -8.27 -50.13 -5.86
CA VAL A 916 -8.79 -48.81 -6.25
C VAL A 916 -7.75 -48.27 -7.22
N SER A 917 -7.81 -48.71 -8.47
CA SER A 917 -7.22 -47.93 -9.56
C SER A 917 -8.26 -46.89 -9.90
N ASN A 918 -7.86 -45.62 -9.90
CA ASN A 918 -8.56 -44.62 -10.69
C ASN A 918 -8.69 -45.09 -12.14
#